data_AF-A0AAV6URY1-F1
#
_entry.id   AF-A0AAV6URY1-F1
#
_cell.length_a   1.000
_cell.length_b   1.000
_cell.length_c   1.000
_cell.angle_alpha   90.00
_cell.angle_beta   90.00
_cell.angle_gamma   90.00
#
_symmetry.space_group_name_H-M   'P 1'
#
loop_
_entity.id
_entity.type
_entity.pdbx_description
1 polymer ?
#
loop_
_entity_poly.entity_id
_entity_poly.type
_entity_poly.pdbx_seq_one_letter_code
_entity_poly.pdbx_strand_id
1 'polypeptide(L)'
;MNSLGELKRKHDDDDVDDSTETSSDNPAPKAFTVRETRSRFVRKYNGQETSFRVKLNENVITDPILSGNSNMLNMFQSIIKNTTAQLKGNDFTRICISSKSLDRPISTHLIKVSEMTPEKIVSQIEKVMQSGKEIKVDDSLDIDVVTLKMPRGSGRTSISNLALSTLKKTSVISIQNDDEICCARAIVVAKAVIENDKRLKLIRDNRRPLQRLLATELHSKAGVPLGPCGIPEIKKFEEYLNLQINVVDAGSFNKIIYKGPPQEKRIYIWLQDDHYHVIKKMNAFLGSSYYCEPCDIGYNTKNTHRCPNTCPTCFSVECQTEQPVECQECHRSCRSFDCFNRHKEVGTKKKSFCDQLGLCTQCYKIFNKSNPHVCGHAKCRNCKIMVNTSEHQCFMTNKPVSKCDNKYIFFDFETQQDSGCHEVNLAIAHYVDGTEFIFAGPRALQNFGDFIFSAKHKHYCLLAHNMSGFDGLFILSYIIKQSVKPQVILNGSKILSIVHPKFNVRVIDSFSFIPMALSKMPKTFGLDELKKGYFPHLFNTNENDCYIGVLPDQHYYMPEMMSSEDREKFMAWYEERKMEPFDFAQEFVDYCRSDVDILRRCCVNFRQEFLDVTGVDPFQYITIASACMAVFRTNHLFPGSIAVVPVQGYIKNINTSRASIEWLKYLEKTEDCYIHQYANGQGEVKVEGRFVDGYCEETRTIYQFMGCFYHGCETCYNPNTIHPLHHKPMWSLKKDSQVQKQQLEEAGYKVIEMWEHAFESMKKTDPLLKEFLATFYCVPRLSPRDAFYGGRTGVSKMYHKVNSLEKIKYIDYTSLYPYVNKYASYPVGHPQIITENFGPITDYFGLVSCTITPPNDLFHPVLPYRSNNKLIFGLCRMCIETRQNDSCTHTQSERNLTGTWVTVEVLKAIEMGYVIVKIHEIYHFKEQSTQLFNGYINTFLKLKQEASGFPTGVVSNESKLKYIEDYENSEGIQLNINNVTVNPGRRAVAKLMLNSFWGKFGQNDEGKMQTVFVSSVGDFNKYFTERKVDIKNVTFPTDDVALLQYQHKNEFTAQNIQTNIFIAAFTTAYARLKLYGELNNLGTRVLYYDTDSIIYISDPSMNDPPLGNYLGDFTDETPGDHIIEFVSAGPKNYAYCTASGKSCCKIRGFTLNHQNSKLLNFNSIKDIVMNAPNKQVVTVNPYKIKRDLNKVRILSCREEKRYSFNFDKRVIRDNFVTYPYGHN
;
A
#
# COMPACT_ATOMS: atom_id res chain seq x y z
N MET A 1 -7.07 25.36 -61.07
CA MET A 1 -6.59 26.75 -61.12
C MET A 1 -7.44 27.57 -60.15
N ASN A 2 -6.75 28.30 -59.28
CA ASN A 2 -7.12 29.56 -58.63
C ASN A 2 -8.31 29.52 -57.63
N SER A 3 -8.09 29.61 -56.31
CA SER A 3 -7.50 30.69 -55.47
C SER A 3 -8.58 31.69 -54.99
N LEU A 4 -8.69 31.82 -53.65
CA LEU A 4 -8.64 33.08 -52.86
C LEU A 4 -10.06 33.56 -52.51
N GLY A 5 -10.40 34.08 -51.33
CA GLY A 5 -9.67 34.41 -50.10
C GLY A 5 -10.66 34.98 -49.06
N GLU A 6 -10.20 35.04 -47.80
CA GLU A 6 -10.54 35.91 -46.66
C GLU A 6 -11.93 36.52 -46.42
N LEU A 7 -12.37 36.54 -45.13
CA LEU A 7 -12.83 37.72 -44.34
C LEU A 7 -13.47 37.24 -43.01
N LYS A 8 -12.81 37.40 -41.85
CA LYS A 8 -12.94 38.45 -40.81
C LYS A 8 -14.34 38.60 -40.15
N ARG A 9 -14.32 38.46 -38.81
CA ARG A 9 -15.38 38.78 -37.83
C ARG A 9 -15.40 40.27 -37.47
N LYS A 10 -16.58 40.86 -37.25
CA LYS A 10 -16.99 41.57 -36.00
C LYS A 10 -18.41 42.18 -36.08
N HIS A 11 -19.07 42.15 -34.91
CA HIS A 11 -20.17 42.99 -34.37
C HIS A 11 -21.49 43.16 -35.14
N ASP A 12 -22.63 42.93 -34.47
CA ASP A 12 -23.42 44.01 -33.84
C ASP A 12 -24.50 43.44 -32.89
N ASP A 13 -24.84 44.25 -31.89
CA ASP A 13 -25.90 44.12 -30.89
C ASP A 13 -27.30 44.24 -31.51
N ASP A 14 -28.33 43.74 -30.83
CA ASP A 14 -29.58 44.50 -30.60
C ASP A 14 -30.57 43.72 -29.70
N ASP A 15 -31.08 44.47 -28.71
CA ASP A 15 -32.09 44.12 -27.71
C ASP A 15 -33.47 43.84 -28.32
N VAL A 16 -34.20 42.88 -27.75
CA VAL A 16 -35.68 42.93 -27.72
C VAL A 16 -36.15 42.50 -26.33
N ASP A 17 -36.74 43.48 -25.66
CA ASP A 17 -37.50 43.40 -24.42
C ASP A 17 -38.87 42.74 -24.67
N ASP A 18 -39.28 41.79 -23.83
CA ASP A 18 -40.71 41.53 -23.64
C ASP A 18 -40.97 41.14 -22.17
N SER A 19 -41.87 41.91 -21.58
CA SER A 19 -42.19 41.93 -20.17
C SER A 19 -43.58 41.33 -19.97
N THR A 20 -43.67 40.28 -19.16
CA THR A 20 -44.91 39.92 -18.47
C THR A 20 -44.58 39.43 -17.07
N GLU A 21 -44.83 40.28 -16.08
CA GLU A 21 -44.94 39.90 -14.67
C GLU A 21 -46.16 38.99 -14.47
N THR A 22 -46.00 37.93 -13.67
CA THR A 22 -46.82 37.63 -12.47
C THR A 22 -46.52 36.21 -11.98
N SER A 23 -45.82 36.09 -10.85
CA SER A 23 -46.24 35.30 -9.68
C SER A 23 -45.04 35.10 -8.77
N SER A 24 -45.18 35.62 -7.56
CA SER A 24 -44.31 35.41 -6.42
C SER A 24 -44.04 33.94 -6.16
N ASP A 25 -42.79 33.52 -6.32
CA ASP A 25 -42.17 32.47 -5.52
C ASP A 25 -40.66 32.71 -5.54
N ASN A 26 -40.14 33.29 -4.46
CA ASN A 26 -38.70 33.32 -4.19
C ASN A 26 -38.25 31.86 -4.02
N PRO A 27 -37.42 31.27 -4.91
CA PRO A 27 -36.85 29.97 -4.61
C PRO A 27 -35.84 30.16 -3.47
N ALA A 28 -36.04 29.43 -2.38
CA ALA A 28 -35.14 29.40 -1.25
C ALA A 28 -33.66 29.31 -1.70
N PRO A 29 -32.71 29.95 -0.98
CA PRO A 29 -31.30 29.94 -1.38
C PRO A 29 -30.80 28.49 -1.50
N LYS A 30 -30.36 28.09 -2.71
CA LYS A 30 -29.82 26.75 -2.95
C LYS A 30 -28.67 26.49 -1.98
N ALA A 31 -28.73 25.39 -1.24
CA ALA A 31 -27.75 25.05 -0.21
C ALA A 31 -26.30 24.86 -0.71
N PHE A 32 -26.14 24.59 -2.01
CA PHE A 32 -24.85 24.37 -2.67
C PHE A 32 -24.94 24.71 -4.16
N THR A 33 -23.79 25.02 -4.77
CA THR A 33 -23.66 25.16 -6.24
C THR A 33 -22.68 24.13 -6.77
N VAL A 34 -23.10 23.33 -7.75
CA VAL A 34 -22.24 22.35 -8.45
C VAL A 34 -21.99 22.86 -9.86
N ARG A 35 -20.71 23.05 -10.21
CA ARG A 35 -20.28 23.42 -11.56
C ARG A 35 -19.38 22.34 -12.14
N GLU A 36 -19.76 21.79 -13.29
CA GLU A 36 -18.84 20.93 -14.04
C GLU A 36 -17.67 21.78 -14.58
N THR A 37 -16.45 21.32 -14.34
CA THR A 37 -15.22 22.03 -14.73
C THR A 37 -14.51 21.37 -15.90
N ARG A 38 -14.59 20.04 -16.00
CA ARG A 38 -13.93 19.25 -17.03
C ARG A 38 -14.65 17.92 -17.21
N SER A 39 -14.80 17.48 -18.45
CA SER A 39 -15.19 16.12 -18.80
C SER A 39 -14.25 15.60 -19.87
N ARG A 40 -13.78 14.36 -19.72
CA ARG A 40 -12.85 13.69 -20.64
C ARG A 40 -13.29 12.24 -20.82
N PHE A 41 -13.47 11.83 -22.07
CA PHE A 41 -13.75 10.45 -22.42
C PHE A 41 -12.48 9.74 -22.90
N VAL A 42 -12.09 8.66 -22.21
CA VAL A 42 -10.94 7.83 -22.53
C VAL A 42 -11.43 6.61 -23.32
N ARG A 43 -11.49 6.77 -24.64
CA ARG A 43 -12.04 5.79 -25.59
C ARG A 43 -11.45 4.38 -25.41
N LYS A 44 -10.15 4.28 -25.16
CA LYS A 44 -9.41 3.01 -25.04
C LYS A 44 -9.94 2.12 -23.91
N TYR A 45 -10.30 2.70 -22.77
CA TYR A 45 -10.76 1.96 -21.59
C TYR A 45 -12.28 2.09 -21.36
N ASN A 46 -13.00 2.70 -22.31
CA ASN A 46 -14.41 3.05 -22.21
C ASN A 46 -14.73 3.76 -20.88
N GLY A 47 -13.81 4.64 -20.46
CA GLY A 47 -13.87 5.36 -19.20
C GLY A 47 -14.20 6.84 -19.41
N GLN A 48 -14.95 7.43 -18.49
CA GLN A 48 -15.24 8.85 -18.48
C GLN A 48 -14.77 9.46 -17.15
N GLU A 49 -13.96 10.51 -17.23
CA GLU A 49 -13.54 11.32 -16.09
C GLU A 49 -14.31 12.63 -16.13
N THR A 50 -15.09 12.92 -15.09
CA THR A 50 -15.84 14.18 -14.95
C THR A 50 -15.48 14.85 -13.64
N SER A 51 -15.01 16.10 -13.70
CA SER A 51 -14.61 16.89 -12.54
C SER A 51 -15.64 17.99 -12.26
N PHE A 52 -16.16 18.02 -11.04
CA PHE A 52 -17.07 19.04 -10.55
C PHE A 52 -16.37 19.91 -9.51
N ARG A 53 -16.71 21.20 -9.49
CA ARG A 53 -16.39 22.10 -8.38
C ARG A 53 -17.68 22.44 -7.66
N VAL A 54 -17.70 22.17 -6.37
CA VAL A 54 -18.83 22.45 -5.49
C VAL A 54 -18.47 23.62 -4.58
N LYS A 55 -19.36 24.60 -4.43
CA LYS A 55 -19.31 25.57 -3.33
C LYS A 55 -20.50 25.34 -2.40
N LEU A 56 -20.24 25.30 -1.09
CA LEU A 56 -21.24 25.17 -0.04
C LEU A 56 -21.61 26.58 0.45
N ASN A 57 -22.90 26.85 0.70
CA ASN A 57 -23.33 28.13 1.27
C ASN A 57 -23.25 28.09 2.80
N GLU A 58 -22.73 29.15 3.41
CA GLU A 58 -22.32 29.23 4.84
C GLU A 58 -23.44 28.92 5.85
N ASN A 59 -24.72 29.00 5.45
CA ASN A 59 -25.86 28.87 6.36
C ASN A 59 -26.48 27.46 6.46
N VAL A 60 -25.87 26.40 5.90
CA VAL A 60 -26.57 25.10 5.71
C VAL A 60 -25.88 23.85 6.32
N ILE A 61 -24.78 24.02 7.06
CA ILE A 61 -24.14 22.90 7.78
C ILE A 61 -24.19 23.19 9.28
N THR A 62 -25.35 22.93 9.89
CA THR A 62 -25.57 23.08 11.34
C THR A 62 -25.53 21.75 12.10
N ASP A 63 -25.47 20.61 11.39
CA ASP A 63 -25.59 19.28 12.00
C ASP A 63 -24.22 18.57 12.12
N PRO A 64 -23.77 18.17 13.33
CA PRO A 64 -22.49 17.48 13.54
C PRO A 64 -22.39 16.11 12.87
N ILE A 65 -23.52 15.50 12.49
CA ILE A 65 -23.62 14.16 11.90
C ILE A 65 -23.91 14.28 10.40
N LEU A 66 -22.88 14.08 9.58
CA LEU A 66 -22.99 14.21 8.11
C LEU A 66 -24.00 13.25 7.48
N SER A 67 -24.17 12.05 8.04
CA SER A 67 -25.11 11.02 7.58
C SER A 67 -26.60 11.41 7.71
N GLY A 68 -26.92 12.43 8.52
CA GLY A 68 -28.27 12.99 8.64
C GLY A 68 -28.54 14.22 7.76
N ASN A 69 -27.50 14.78 7.10
CA ASN A 69 -27.64 16.02 6.35
C ASN A 69 -28.24 15.76 4.95
N SER A 70 -29.55 15.96 4.84
CA SER A 70 -30.32 15.77 3.61
C SER A 70 -29.80 16.58 2.41
N ASN A 71 -29.23 17.77 2.64
CA ASN A 71 -28.68 18.61 1.57
C ASN A 71 -27.39 18.02 0.97
N MET A 72 -26.50 17.47 1.80
CA MET A 72 -25.30 16.75 1.36
C MET A 72 -25.65 15.46 0.61
N LEU A 73 -26.61 14.69 1.11
CA LEU A 73 -27.09 13.47 0.43
C LEU A 73 -27.70 13.81 -0.93
N ASN A 74 -28.54 14.85 -1.01
CA ASN A 74 -29.14 15.34 -2.26
C ASN A 74 -28.09 15.83 -3.26
N MET A 75 -27.04 16.52 -2.81
CA MET A 75 -25.91 16.95 -3.66
C MET A 75 -25.23 15.75 -4.31
N PHE A 76 -24.82 14.76 -3.52
CA PHE A 76 -24.18 13.56 -4.06
C PHE A 76 -25.11 12.75 -4.94
N GLN A 77 -26.40 12.69 -4.61
CA GLN A 77 -27.40 12.03 -5.44
C GLN A 77 -27.55 12.70 -6.80
N SER A 78 -27.51 14.04 -6.86
CA SER A 78 -27.49 14.80 -8.12
C SER A 78 -26.24 14.47 -8.97
N ILE A 79 -25.05 14.46 -8.35
CA ILE A 79 -23.80 14.13 -9.04
C ILE A 79 -23.82 12.67 -9.55
N ILE A 80 -24.29 11.71 -8.75
CA ILE A 80 -24.44 10.31 -9.15
C ILE A 80 -25.42 10.20 -10.33
N LYS A 81 -26.59 10.84 -10.23
CA LYS A 81 -27.61 10.78 -11.29
C LYS A 81 -27.08 11.36 -12.61
N ASN A 82 -26.37 12.49 -12.56
CA ASN A 82 -25.81 13.13 -13.75
C ASN A 82 -24.72 12.28 -14.41
N THR A 83 -23.82 11.69 -13.61
CA THR A 83 -22.68 10.94 -14.13
C THR A 83 -23.01 9.49 -14.51
N THR A 84 -24.10 8.92 -13.97
CA THR A 84 -24.49 7.53 -14.23
C THR A 84 -25.72 7.38 -15.13
N ALA A 85 -26.31 8.48 -15.64
CA ALA A 85 -27.53 8.46 -16.47
C ALA A 85 -27.47 7.54 -17.69
N GLN A 86 -26.29 7.39 -18.30
CA GLN A 86 -26.08 6.54 -19.50
C GLN A 86 -25.46 5.17 -19.18
N LEU A 87 -25.33 4.82 -17.89
CA LEU A 87 -24.73 3.59 -17.40
C LEU A 87 -25.81 2.61 -16.93
N LYS A 88 -25.51 1.30 -17.00
CA LYS A 88 -26.34 0.24 -16.43
C LYS A 88 -25.78 -0.19 -15.07
N GLY A 89 -26.57 -0.90 -14.27
CA GLY A 89 -26.19 -1.30 -12.91
C GLY A 89 -24.86 -2.07 -12.78
N ASN A 90 -24.44 -2.80 -13.81
CA ASN A 90 -23.18 -3.56 -13.83
C ASN A 90 -21.95 -2.76 -14.29
N ASP A 91 -22.13 -1.50 -14.71
CA ASP A 91 -21.00 -0.59 -14.99
C ASP A 91 -20.39 -0.12 -13.66
N PHE A 92 -19.17 0.43 -13.68
CA PHE A 92 -18.48 0.87 -12.47
C PHE A 92 -18.41 2.39 -12.34
N THR A 93 -18.43 2.87 -11.11
CA THR A 93 -18.26 4.28 -10.77
C THR A 93 -17.39 4.43 -9.53
N ARG A 94 -16.63 5.53 -9.50
CA ARG A 94 -15.80 5.94 -8.39
C ARG A 94 -15.94 7.44 -8.22
N ILE A 95 -16.09 7.87 -6.99
CA ILE A 95 -16.11 9.30 -6.64
C ILE A 95 -14.88 9.58 -5.76
N CYS A 96 -14.14 10.62 -6.14
CA CYS A 96 -13.01 11.16 -5.43
C CYS A 96 -13.33 12.60 -5.02
N ILE A 97 -13.16 12.93 -3.75
CA ILE A 97 -13.40 14.27 -3.22
C ILE A 97 -12.05 14.82 -2.79
N SER A 98 -11.74 16.04 -3.23
CA SER A 98 -10.56 16.77 -2.85
C SER A 98 -10.94 18.20 -2.46
N SER A 99 -10.20 18.76 -1.52
CA SER A 99 -10.33 20.17 -1.12
C SER A 99 -8.94 20.74 -0.82
N LYS A 100 -8.87 22.05 -0.61
CA LYS A 100 -7.65 22.71 -0.14
C LYS A 100 -7.30 22.31 1.30
N SER A 101 -8.32 22.12 2.16
CA SER A 101 -8.19 21.62 3.53
C SER A 101 -7.80 20.14 3.65
N LEU A 102 -7.94 19.33 2.60
CA LEU A 102 -7.63 17.90 2.63
C LEU A 102 -6.21 17.58 2.13
N ASP A 103 -5.36 17.04 3.02
CA ASP A 103 -4.03 16.52 2.67
C ASP A 103 -4.06 15.40 1.61
N ARG A 104 -5.13 14.59 1.64
CA ARG A 104 -5.34 13.44 0.75
C ARG A 104 -6.79 13.42 0.28
N PRO A 105 -7.04 13.07 -0.99
CA PRO A 105 -8.41 12.96 -1.49
C PRO A 105 -9.13 11.77 -0.81
N ILE A 106 -10.42 11.96 -0.57
CA ILE A 106 -11.34 10.94 -0.05
C ILE A 106 -11.88 10.18 -1.26
N SER A 107 -11.90 8.84 -1.22
CA SER A 107 -12.43 8.06 -2.35
C SER A 107 -13.33 6.94 -1.88
N THR A 108 -14.42 6.75 -2.62
CA THR A 108 -15.45 5.72 -2.39
C THR A 108 -15.03 4.32 -2.81
N HIS A 109 -13.80 4.15 -3.32
CA HIS A 109 -13.36 2.98 -4.08
C HIS A 109 -14.19 2.74 -5.34
N LEU A 110 -13.77 1.78 -6.16
CA LEU A 110 -14.49 1.44 -7.39
C LEU A 110 -15.67 0.52 -7.05
N ILE A 111 -16.89 1.00 -7.25
CA ILE A 111 -18.13 0.30 -6.90
C ILE A 111 -19.01 0.16 -8.14
N LYS A 112 -19.86 -0.87 -8.19
CA LYS A 112 -20.88 -0.99 -9.25
C LYS A 112 -21.90 0.15 -9.15
N VAL A 113 -22.43 0.60 -10.29
CA VAL A 113 -23.46 1.63 -10.33
C VAL A 113 -24.71 1.21 -9.53
N SER A 114 -25.07 -0.08 -9.53
CA SER A 114 -26.20 -0.60 -8.73
C SER A 114 -25.99 -0.51 -7.21
N GLU A 115 -24.74 -0.39 -6.76
CA GLU A 115 -24.37 -0.39 -5.35
C GLU A 115 -23.91 0.99 -4.86
N MET A 116 -23.83 1.99 -5.74
CA MET A 116 -23.36 3.34 -5.40
C MET A 116 -24.50 4.17 -4.81
N THR A 117 -24.37 4.56 -3.55
CA THR A 117 -25.36 5.38 -2.85
C THR A 117 -24.71 6.59 -2.18
N PRO A 118 -25.43 7.71 -1.96
CA PRO A 118 -24.90 8.88 -1.27
C PRO A 118 -24.32 8.57 0.12
N GLU A 119 -24.92 7.64 0.86
CA GLU A 119 -24.52 7.25 2.22
C GLU A 119 -23.13 6.59 2.22
N LYS A 120 -22.79 5.84 1.17
CA LYS A 120 -21.45 5.27 1.01
C LYS A 120 -20.38 6.35 0.80
N ILE A 121 -20.74 7.50 0.24
CA ILE A 121 -19.82 8.64 0.09
C ILE A 121 -19.64 9.32 1.44
N VAL A 122 -20.75 9.62 2.11
CA VAL A 122 -20.76 10.29 3.40
C VAL A 122 -20.00 9.48 4.45
N SER A 123 -20.22 8.16 4.53
CA SER A 123 -19.48 7.30 5.46
C SER A 123 -17.96 7.31 5.25
N GLN A 124 -17.48 7.55 4.02
CA GLN A 124 -16.03 7.71 3.77
C GLN A 124 -15.53 9.09 4.22
N ILE A 125 -16.36 10.12 4.11
CA ILE A 125 -16.06 11.46 4.65
C ILE A 125 -16.02 11.41 6.19
N GLU A 126 -17.01 10.76 6.81
CA GLU A 126 -17.09 10.59 8.27
C GLU A 126 -15.86 9.87 8.84
N LYS A 127 -15.39 8.79 8.19
CA LYS A 127 -14.15 8.10 8.58
C LYS A 127 -12.94 9.03 8.60
N VAL A 128 -12.89 10.00 7.68
CA VAL A 128 -11.79 10.98 7.61
C VAL A 128 -11.97 12.07 8.66
N MET A 129 -13.19 12.52 8.92
CA MET A 129 -13.46 13.51 9.97
C MET A 129 -13.22 12.97 11.38
N GLN A 130 -13.58 11.70 11.64
CA GLN A 130 -13.26 10.99 12.90
C GLN A 130 -11.76 10.87 13.18
N SER A 131 -10.91 11.10 12.16
CA SER A 131 -9.44 11.18 12.34
C SER A 131 -8.96 12.55 12.84
N GLY A 132 -9.87 13.47 13.18
CA GLY A 132 -9.57 14.80 13.71
C GLY A 132 -9.29 15.86 12.63
N LYS A 133 -9.85 15.69 11.42
CA LYS A 133 -9.68 16.64 10.30
C LYS A 133 -10.97 17.42 10.07
N GLU A 134 -10.90 18.75 10.20
CA GLU A 134 -11.99 19.65 9.83
C GLU A 134 -11.94 19.97 8.33
N ILE A 135 -13.07 19.83 7.64
CA ILE A 135 -13.27 20.35 6.27
C ILE A 135 -13.93 21.72 6.45
N LYS A 136 -13.27 22.80 5.99
CA LYS A 136 -13.88 24.13 6.09
C LYS A 136 -15.02 24.28 5.07
N VAL A 137 -16.04 25.07 5.44
CA VAL A 137 -17.25 25.32 4.62
C VAL A 137 -16.99 26.35 3.51
N ASP A 138 -15.96 27.20 3.65
CA ASP A 138 -15.53 28.19 2.65
C ASP A 138 -14.74 27.58 1.47
N ASP A 139 -14.33 26.31 1.59
CA ASP A 139 -13.56 25.61 0.58
C ASP A 139 -14.44 25.07 -0.55
N SER A 140 -14.09 25.39 -1.79
CA SER A 140 -14.66 24.70 -2.93
C SER A 140 -14.18 23.25 -2.98
N LEU A 141 -15.10 22.27 -2.96
CA LEU A 141 -14.78 20.86 -3.12
C LEU A 141 -14.59 20.55 -4.61
N ASP A 142 -13.44 19.98 -4.97
CA ASP A 142 -13.22 19.41 -6.30
C ASP A 142 -13.54 17.90 -6.24
N ILE A 143 -14.60 17.50 -6.95
CA ILE A 143 -15.11 16.13 -7.01
C ILE A 143 -14.77 15.53 -8.37
N ASP A 144 -13.90 14.53 -8.40
CA ASP A 144 -13.57 13.76 -9.61
C ASP A 144 -14.37 12.46 -9.63
N VAL A 145 -15.22 12.30 -10.64
CA VAL A 145 -15.99 11.08 -10.89
C VAL A 145 -15.37 10.33 -12.05
N VAL A 146 -15.06 9.05 -11.83
CA VAL A 146 -14.61 8.14 -12.88
C VAL A 146 -15.67 7.08 -13.08
N THR A 147 -16.20 6.98 -14.30
CA THR A 147 -17.12 5.92 -14.69
C THR A 147 -16.50 5.02 -15.74
N LEU A 148 -16.80 3.72 -15.69
CA LEU A 148 -16.32 2.72 -16.63
C LEU A 148 -17.51 1.99 -17.21
N LYS A 149 -17.73 2.15 -18.52
CA LYS A 149 -18.81 1.48 -19.24
C LYS A 149 -18.33 0.13 -19.76
N MET A 150 -19.13 -0.91 -19.58
CA MET A 150 -18.85 -2.23 -20.15
C MET A 150 -19.35 -2.30 -21.61
N PRO A 151 -18.60 -2.93 -22.56
CA PRO A 151 -18.87 -2.89 -24.02
C PRO A 151 -20.23 -3.47 -24.50
N ARG A 152 -20.84 -2.89 -25.57
CA ARG A 152 -22.15 -3.20 -26.25
C ARG A 152 -22.12 -2.74 -27.75
N GLY A 153 -23.13 -2.99 -28.63
CA GLY A 153 -23.13 -2.54 -30.06
C GLY A 153 -24.46 -1.99 -30.65
N SER A 154 -24.44 -1.08 -31.66
CA SER A 154 -25.59 -0.34 -32.29
C SER A 154 -25.36 0.55 -33.57
N GLY A 155 -25.89 0.24 -34.77
CA GLY A 155 -26.07 1.20 -35.90
C GLY A 155 -24.84 1.98 -36.46
N ARG A 156 -25.01 2.76 -37.54
CA ARG A 156 -23.90 3.32 -38.36
C ARG A 156 -23.27 4.60 -37.77
N THR A 157 -21.95 4.64 -37.59
CA THR A 157 -21.18 5.86 -37.19
C THR A 157 -20.06 6.21 -38.19
N SER A 158 -19.62 7.47 -38.26
CA SER A 158 -18.63 7.91 -39.25
C SER A 158 -17.25 7.29 -39.03
N ILE A 159 -16.68 6.70 -40.07
CA ILE A 159 -15.46 5.89 -40.05
C ILE A 159 -14.19 6.76 -39.92
N SER A 160 -13.29 6.42 -38.99
CA SER A 160 -11.97 7.08 -38.85
C SER A 160 -10.89 6.49 -39.77
N ASN A 161 -9.87 7.28 -40.17
CA ASN A 161 -8.91 6.94 -41.23
C ASN A 161 -8.06 5.67 -41.02
N LEU A 162 -7.89 5.16 -39.79
CA LEU A 162 -7.14 3.92 -39.53
C LEU A 162 -7.92 2.65 -39.94
N ALA A 163 -9.26 2.72 -39.90
CA ALA A 163 -10.21 1.64 -40.22
C ALA A 163 -10.32 1.33 -41.73
N LEU A 164 -10.11 2.34 -42.58
CA LEU A 164 -10.21 2.24 -44.04
C LEU A 164 -9.23 1.22 -44.65
N SER A 165 -8.11 0.94 -43.98
CA SER A 165 -7.12 -0.07 -44.41
C SER A 165 -7.58 -1.52 -44.16
N THR A 166 -8.34 -1.76 -43.09
CA THR A 166 -8.74 -3.10 -42.64
C THR A 166 -10.03 -3.57 -43.33
N LEU A 167 -10.93 -2.66 -43.67
CA LEU A 167 -12.13 -2.93 -44.50
C LEU A 167 -11.81 -3.27 -45.96
N LYS A 168 -10.60 -2.94 -46.45
CA LYS A 168 -10.09 -3.33 -47.78
C LYS A 168 -9.51 -4.76 -47.81
N LYS A 169 -9.43 -5.46 -46.67
CA LYS A 169 -8.97 -6.86 -46.64
C LYS A 169 -10.00 -7.79 -47.28
N THR A 170 -9.54 -8.69 -48.15
CA THR A 170 -10.39 -9.73 -48.78
C THR A 170 -11.01 -10.72 -47.79
N SER A 171 -10.56 -10.70 -46.52
CA SER A 171 -11.05 -11.53 -45.42
C SER A 171 -12.30 -10.97 -44.71
N VAL A 172 -12.74 -9.75 -45.02
CA VAL A 172 -13.93 -9.11 -44.43
C VAL A 172 -14.95 -8.79 -45.52
N ILE A 173 -16.22 -9.06 -45.25
CA ILE A 173 -17.34 -8.63 -46.09
C ILE A 173 -18.04 -7.47 -45.35
N SER A 174 -17.91 -6.26 -45.91
CA SER A 174 -18.60 -5.09 -45.39
C SER A 174 -20.10 -5.20 -45.65
N ILE A 175 -20.89 -5.01 -44.60
CA ILE A 175 -22.35 -4.92 -44.67
C ILE A 175 -22.71 -3.45 -44.84
N GLN A 176 -23.37 -3.15 -45.96
CA GLN A 176 -23.86 -1.81 -46.28
C GLN A 176 -25.38 -1.80 -46.14
N ASN A 177 -25.87 -1.01 -45.19
CA ASN A 177 -27.29 -0.84 -44.93
C ASN A 177 -27.58 0.56 -44.37
N ASP A 178 -28.83 0.96 -44.55
CA ASP A 178 -29.47 2.22 -44.22
C ASP A 178 -30.55 2.05 -43.12
N ASP A 179 -30.68 0.84 -42.58
CA ASP A 179 -31.54 0.47 -41.45
C ASP A 179 -30.73 0.06 -40.20
N GLU A 180 -31.40 -0.20 -39.07
CA GLU A 180 -30.73 -0.50 -37.79
C GLU A 180 -30.39 -2.00 -37.59
N ILE A 181 -30.70 -2.86 -38.56
CA ILE A 181 -30.61 -4.33 -38.44
C ILE A 181 -29.30 -4.92 -39.01
N CYS A 182 -28.19 -4.17 -38.92
CA CYS A 182 -26.89 -4.59 -39.46
C CYS A 182 -26.41 -5.93 -38.88
N CYS A 183 -26.75 -6.24 -37.63
CA CYS A 183 -26.42 -7.52 -36.97
C CYS A 183 -27.08 -8.71 -37.67
N ALA A 184 -28.40 -8.68 -37.85
CA ALA A 184 -29.14 -9.75 -38.54
C ALA A 184 -28.70 -9.89 -40.00
N ARG A 185 -28.43 -8.77 -40.69
CA ARG A 185 -27.87 -8.78 -42.05
C ARG A 185 -26.48 -9.43 -42.10
N ALA A 186 -25.61 -9.13 -41.14
CA ALA A 186 -24.29 -9.77 -41.03
C ALA A 186 -24.42 -11.28 -40.78
N ILE A 187 -25.35 -11.71 -39.90
CA ILE A 187 -25.60 -13.12 -39.61
C ILE A 187 -26.09 -13.87 -40.86
N VAL A 188 -27.04 -13.31 -41.62
CA VAL A 188 -27.55 -13.90 -42.87
C VAL A 188 -26.43 -14.06 -43.91
N VAL A 189 -25.60 -13.04 -44.08
CA VAL A 189 -24.47 -13.09 -45.01
C VAL A 189 -23.41 -14.10 -44.54
N ALA A 190 -23.09 -14.14 -43.25
CA ALA A 190 -22.11 -15.08 -42.70
C ALA A 190 -22.59 -16.53 -42.82
N LYS A 191 -23.88 -16.79 -42.58
CA LYS A 191 -24.49 -18.10 -42.79
C LYS A 191 -24.39 -18.54 -44.26
N ALA A 192 -24.76 -17.67 -45.20
CA ALA A 192 -24.67 -17.95 -46.63
C ALA A 192 -23.22 -18.24 -47.09
N VAL A 193 -22.22 -17.61 -46.46
CA VAL A 193 -20.79 -17.87 -46.73
C VAL A 193 -20.36 -19.27 -46.28
N ILE A 194 -20.81 -19.72 -45.11
CA ILE A 194 -20.44 -21.04 -44.57
C ILE A 194 -21.17 -22.17 -45.29
N GLU A 195 -22.41 -21.95 -45.69
CA GLU A 195 -23.23 -22.95 -46.38
C GLU A 195 -22.96 -23.02 -47.90
N ASN A 196 -22.04 -22.20 -48.42
CA ASN A 196 -21.77 -22.07 -49.87
C ASN A 196 -23.06 -21.87 -50.69
N ASP A 197 -23.98 -21.02 -50.21
CA ASP A 197 -25.27 -20.79 -50.88
C ASP A 197 -25.03 -20.25 -52.31
N LYS A 198 -25.65 -20.89 -53.31
CA LYS A 198 -25.58 -20.48 -54.72
C LYS A 198 -26.05 -19.03 -54.93
N ARG A 199 -26.88 -18.50 -54.02
CA ARG A 199 -27.41 -17.14 -54.01
C ARG A 199 -26.53 -16.13 -53.28
N LEU A 200 -25.35 -16.52 -52.77
CA LEU A 200 -24.47 -15.62 -52.00
C LEU A 200 -24.17 -14.30 -52.72
N LYS A 201 -23.99 -14.33 -54.05
CA LYS A 201 -23.81 -13.10 -54.86
C LYS A 201 -25.02 -12.15 -54.79
N LEU A 202 -26.23 -12.70 -54.73
CA LEU A 202 -27.48 -11.95 -54.63
C LEU A 202 -27.72 -11.44 -53.20
N ILE A 203 -27.38 -12.23 -52.18
CA ILE A 203 -27.52 -11.87 -50.75
C ILE A 203 -26.50 -10.78 -50.33
N ARG A 204 -25.36 -10.68 -51.02
CA ARG A 204 -24.34 -9.65 -50.76
C ARG A 204 -24.62 -8.31 -51.46
N ASP A 205 -25.43 -8.29 -52.52
CA ASP A 205 -25.76 -7.06 -53.24
C ASP A 205 -26.79 -6.25 -52.45
N ASN A 206 -26.33 -5.17 -51.79
CA ASN A 206 -27.16 -4.31 -50.95
C ASN A 206 -28.23 -3.53 -51.72
N ARG A 207 -28.11 -3.41 -53.05
CA ARG A 207 -29.12 -2.77 -53.92
C ARG A 207 -30.35 -3.65 -54.12
N ARG A 208 -30.29 -4.92 -53.71
CA ARG A 208 -31.39 -5.88 -53.83
C ARG A 208 -32.06 -6.09 -52.47
N PRO A 209 -33.39 -6.26 -52.42
CA PRO A 209 -34.13 -6.36 -51.16
C PRO A 209 -33.90 -7.69 -50.42
N LEU A 210 -33.29 -8.68 -51.06
CA LEU A 210 -33.17 -10.05 -50.55
C LEU A 210 -32.42 -10.13 -49.21
N GLN A 211 -31.34 -9.36 -49.03
CA GLN A 211 -30.60 -9.34 -47.75
C GLN A 211 -31.46 -8.78 -46.61
N ARG A 212 -32.21 -7.70 -46.90
CA ARG A 212 -33.10 -7.05 -45.93
C ARG A 212 -34.27 -7.98 -45.56
N LEU A 213 -34.90 -8.59 -46.56
CA LEU A 213 -36.03 -9.49 -46.39
C LEU A 213 -35.67 -10.70 -45.51
N LEU A 214 -34.54 -11.35 -45.78
CA LEU A 214 -34.04 -12.47 -44.97
C LEU A 214 -33.66 -12.05 -43.54
N ALA A 215 -33.12 -10.84 -43.36
CA ALA A 215 -32.80 -10.31 -42.02
C ALA A 215 -34.08 -9.98 -41.23
N THR A 216 -35.09 -9.37 -41.85
CA THR A 216 -36.40 -9.12 -41.24
C THR A 216 -37.12 -10.42 -40.89
N GLU A 217 -37.07 -11.41 -41.77
CA GLU A 217 -37.60 -12.74 -41.51
C GLU A 217 -36.89 -13.43 -40.34
N LEU A 218 -35.57 -13.26 -40.21
CA LEU A 218 -34.80 -13.78 -39.08
C LEU A 218 -35.23 -13.14 -37.74
N HIS A 219 -35.45 -11.83 -37.71
CA HIS A 219 -36.02 -11.14 -36.54
C HIS A 219 -37.38 -11.71 -36.14
N SER A 220 -38.29 -11.85 -37.11
CA SER A 220 -39.64 -12.39 -36.87
C SER A 220 -39.61 -13.83 -36.38
N LYS A 221 -38.80 -14.70 -36.99
CA LYS A 221 -38.77 -16.13 -36.66
C LYS A 221 -38.02 -16.45 -35.36
N ALA A 222 -37.03 -15.64 -34.99
CA ALA A 222 -36.28 -15.81 -33.75
C ALA A 222 -36.89 -15.07 -32.54
N GLY A 223 -38.04 -14.40 -32.70
CA GLY A 223 -38.69 -13.65 -31.62
C GLY A 223 -37.87 -12.45 -31.12
N VAL A 224 -37.14 -11.80 -32.03
CA VAL A 224 -36.32 -10.62 -31.76
C VAL A 224 -36.98 -9.38 -32.36
N PRO A 225 -37.32 -8.34 -31.57
CA PRO A 225 -37.87 -7.10 -32.10
C PRO A 225 -36.99 -6.49 -33.20
N LEU A 226 -37.60 -5.90 -34.22
CA LEU A 226 -36.89 -5.19 -35.29
C LEU A 226 -36.18 -3.96 -34.71
N GLY A 227 -34.85 -3.92 -34.81
CA GLY A 227 -34.02 -2.85 -34.24
C GLY A 227 -32.55 -3.25 -34.06
N PRO A 228 -31.74 -2.44 -33.36
CA PRO A 228 -30.33 -2.72 -33.10
C PRO A 228 -30.18 -3.93 -32.18
N CYS A 229 -29.18 -4.77 -32.46
CA CYS A 229 -28.95 -6.02 -31.73
C CYS A 229 -27.62 -6.01 -30.98
N GLY A 230 -27.67 -6.36 -29.70
CA GLY A 230 -26.52 -6.69 -28.88
C GLY A 230 -26.39 -8.20 -28.66
N ILE A 231 -25.59 -8.58 -27.68
CA ILE A 231 -25.35 -9.97 -27.30
C ILE A 231 -26.65 -10.73 -26.92
N PRO A 232 -27.64 -10.14 -26.19
CA PRO A 232 -28.88 -10.84 -25.85
C PRO A 232 -29.71 -11.25 -27.07
N GLU A 233 -29.79 -10.39 -28.08
CA GLU A 233 -30.50 -10.66 -29.33
C GLU A 233 -29.75 -11.70 -30.18
N ILE A 234 -28.41 -11.62 -30.19
CA ILE A 234 -27.55 -12.61 -30.85
C ILE A 234 -27.79 -14.01 -30.29
N LYS A 235 -27.96 -14.17 -28.98
CA LYS A 235 -28.29 -15.48 -28.35
C LYS A 235 -29.59 -16.08 -28.89
N LYS A 236 -30.63 -15.25 -29.07
CA LYS A 236 -31.90 -15.71 -29.64
C LYS A 236 -31.75 -16.14 -31.10
N PHE A 237 -30.98 -15.40 -31.90
CA PHE A 237 -30.65 -15.81 -33.27
C PHE A 237 -29.84 -17.10 -33.30
N GLU A 238 -28.94 -17.27 -32.33
CA GLU A 238 -28.07 -18.43 -32.17
C GLU A 238 -28.87 -19.70 -31.87
N GLU A 239 -29.79 -19.62 -30.91
CA GLU A 239 -30.73 -20.69 -30.54
C GLU A 239 -31.63 -21.09 -31.71
N TYR A 240 -32.16 -20.11 -32.44
CA TYR A 240 -33.02 -20.37 -33.60
C TYR A 240 -32.28 -21.01 -34.79
N LEU A 241 -31.06 -20.55 -35.07
CA LEU A 241 -30.29 -21.01 -36.23
C LEU A 241 -29.48 -22.29 -35.98
N ASN A 242 -29.33 -22.71 -34.72
CA ASN A 242 -28.45 -23.81 -34.30
C ASN A 242 -27.00 -23.64 -34.83
N LEU A 243 -26.47 -22.42 -34.72
CA LEU A 243 -25.12 -22.03 -35.13
C LEU A 243 -24.35 -21.51 -33.91
N GLN A 244 -23.02 -21.47 -33.97
CA GLN A 244 -22.22 -20.72 -32.97
C GLN A 244 -21.85 -19.35 -33.56
N ILE A 245 -22.25 -18.27 -32.89
CA ILE A 245 -21.98 -16.90 -33.32
C ILE A 245 -20.86 -16.31 -32.45
N ASN A 246 -19.76 -15.95 -33.10
CA ASN A 246 -18.62 -15.30 -32.46
C ASN A 246 -18.54 -13.83 -32.89
N VAL A 247 -18.61 -12.92 -31.92
CA VAL A 247 -18.52 -11.47 -32.15
C VAL A 247 -17.12 -11.01 -31.85
N VAL A 248 -16.47 -10.42 -32.85
CA VAL A 248 -15.14 -9.80 -32.76
C VAL A 248 -15.31 -8.29 -32.73
N ASP A 249 -14.62 -7.57 -31.85
CA ASP A 249 -14.77 -6.12 -31.73
C ASP A 249 -13.50 -5.37 -32.14
N ALA A 250 -13.65 -4.39 -33.05
CA ALA A 250 -12.60 -3.48 -33.47
C ALA A 250 -12.09 -2.61 -32.30
N GLY A 251 -12.99 -2.16 -31.42
CA GLY A 251 -12.65 -1.37 -30.23
C GLY A 251 -11.78 -2.14 -29.23
N SER A 252 -11.92 -3.47 -29.22
CA SER A 252 -11.18 -4.42 -28.38
C SER A 252 -9.97 -5.03 -29.09
N PHE A 253 -9.35 -4.34 -30.05
CA PHE A 253 -8.22 -4.82 -30.85
C PHE A 253 -8.50 -6.14 -31.58
N ASN A 254 -9.68 -6.29 -32.18
CA ASN A 254 -10.09 -7.47 -32.93
C ASN A 254 -10.13 -8.77 -32.09
N LYS A 255 -10.43 -8.65 -30.80
CA LYS A 255 -10.67 -9.80 -29.91
C LYS A 255 -12.13 -10.22 -29.93
N ILE A 256 -12.38 -11.52 -29.66
CA ILE A 256 -13.73 -12.06 -29.51
C ILE A 256 -14.32 -11.54 -28.18
N ILE A 257 -15.38 -10.75 -28.26
CA ILE A 257 -16.12 -10.19 -27.12
C ILE A 257 -17.33 -11.04 -26.72
N TYR A 258 -17.80 -11.89 -27.63
CA TYR A 258 -18.85 -12.87 -27.38
C TYR A 258 -18.57 -14.15 -28.14
N LYS A 259 -18.66 -15.29 -27.46
CA LYS A 259 -18.51 -16.64 -28.00
C LYS A 259 -19.71 -17.44 -27.50
N GLY A 260 -20.63 -17.77 -28.39
CA GLY A 260 -21.78 -18.57 -27.98
C GLY A 260 -21.45 -20.05 -27.81
N PRO A 261 -22.44 -20.88 -27.44
CA PRO A 261 -22.24 -22.30 -27.15
C PRO A 261 -21.61 -23.05 -28.34
N PRO A 262 -20.75 -24.06 -28.09
CA PRO A 262 -20.14 -24.84 -29.15
C PRO A 262 -21.19 -25.51 -30.05
N GLN A 263 -21.17 -25.22 -31.35
CA GLN A 263 -22.00 -25.85 -32.37
C GLN A 263 -21.12 -26.32 -33.54
N GLU A 264 -21.67 -27.18 -34.42
CA GLU A 264 -20.97 -27.76 -35.58
C GLU A 264 -20.53 -26.68 -36.58
N LYS A 265 -21.39 -25.68 -36.83
CA LYS A 265 -21.14 -24.57 -37.75
C LYS A 265 -20.96 -23.26 -36.99
N ARG A 266 -19.90 -22.51 -37.30
CA ARG A 266 -19.47 -21.31 -36.55
C ARG A 266 -19.31 -20.09 -37.45
N ILE A 267 -20.03 -19.01 -37.18
CA ILE A 267 -19.87 -17.74 -37.90
C ILE A 267 -19.11 -16.71 -37.07
N TYR A 268 -18.42 -15.81 -37.77
CA TYR A 268 -17.69 -14.69 -37.17
C TYR A 268 -18.23 -13.37 -37.71
N ILE A 269 -18.71 -12.51 -36.82
CA ILE A 269 -19.15 -11.15 -37.14
C ILE A 269 -18.25 -10.14 -36.44
N TRP A 270 -17.96 -9.02 -37.10
CA TRP A 270 -17.04 -7.99 -36.65
C TRP A 270 -17.80 -6.71 -36.31
N LEU A 271 -17.82 -6.33 -35.05
CA LEU A 271 -18.38 -5.09 -34.54
C LEU A 271 -17.33 -3.98 -34.66
N GLN A 272 -17.68 -2.90 -35.35
CA GLN A 272 -16.81 -1.73 -35.53
C GLN A 272 -17.65 -0.46 -35.54
N ASP A 273 -17.30 0.50 -34.67
CA ASP A 273 -18.01 1.79 -34.55
C ASP A 273 -19.53 1.56 -34.47
N ASP A 274 -19.91 0.63 -33.60
CA ASP A 274 -21.25 0.13 -33.33
C ASP A 274 -21.98 -0.57 -34.51
N HIS A 275 -21.27 -0.86 -35.61
CA HIS A 275 -21.82 -1.52 -36.81
C HIS A 275 -21.24 -2.93 -37.04
N TYR A 276 -22.06 -3.89 -37.48
CA TYR A 276 -21.62 -5.28 -37.72
C TYR A 276 -21.22 -5.57 -39.19
N HIS A 277 -20.12 -6.29 -39.35
CA HIS A 277 -19.58 -6.82 -40.60
C HIS A 277 -19.33 -8.33 -40.49
N VAL A 278 -18.94 -8.99 -41.59
CA VAL A 278 -18.70 -10.45 -41.60
C VAL A 278 -17.22 -10.75 -41.78
N ILE A 279 -16.68 -11.64 -40.95
CA ILE A 279 -15.32 -12.17 -41.10
C ILE A 279 -15.39 -13.51 -41.83
N LYS A 280 -14.79 -13.57 -43.03
CA LYS A 280 -14.77 -14.77 -43.87
C LYS A 280 -13.73 -15.80 -43.37
N LYS A 281 -12.56 -15.33 -42.93
CA LYS A 281 -11.45 -16.17 -42.46
C LYS A 281 -10.72 -15.48 -41.31
N MET A 282 -10.71 -16.12 -40.14
CA MET A 282 -10.17 -15.53 -38.92
C MET A 282 -8.64 -15.38 -38.93
N ASN A 283 -7.91 -16.39 -39.43
CA ASN A 283 -6.45 -16.34 -39.54
C ASN A 283 -5.99 -15.18 -40.44
N ALA A 284 -6.62 -15.01 -41.61
CA ALA A 284 -6.35 -13.93 -42.55
C ALA A 284 -6.73 -12.55 -42.00
N PHE A 285 -7.85 -12.48 -41.26
CA PHE A 285 -8.27 -11.25 -40.59
C PHE A 285 -7.25 -10.79 -39.53
N LEU A 286 -6.72 -11.72 -38.73
CA LEU A 286 -5.70 -11.50 -37.71
C LEU A 286 -4.26 -11.39 -38.25
N GLY A 287 -4.04 -11.55 -39.56
CA GLY A 287 -2.70 -11.47 -40.16
C GLY A 287 -1.76 -12.60 -39.72
N SER A 288 -2.30 -13.79 -39.46
CA SER A 288 -1.58 -14.96 -38.97
C SER A 288 -1.69 -16.15 -39.93
N SER A 289 -0.71 -17.04 -39.92
CA SER A 289 -0.72 -18.22 -40.81
C SER A 289 -1.81 -19.23 -40.41
N TYR A 290 -2.04 -19.39 -39.11
CA TYR A 290 -3.02 -20.31 -38.53
C TYR A 290 -3.82 -19.64 -37.41
N TYR A 291 -4.98 -20.20 -37.10
CA TYR A 291 -5.83 -19.75 -36.00
C TYR A 291 -6.27 -20.96 -35.17
N CYS A 292 -6.19 -20.85 -33.85
CA CYS A 292 -6.64 -21.91 -32.95
C CYS A 292 -8.03 -21.56 -32.41
N GLU A 293 -9.06 -22.28 -32.86
CA GLU A 293 -10.46 -22.00 -32.50
C GLU A 293 -10.82 -22.29 -31.03
N PRO A 294 -10.21 -23.30 -30.37
CA PRO A 294 -10.39 -23.47 -28.93
C PRO A 294 -9.74 -22.36 -28.08
N CYS A 295 -8.61 -21.83 -28.55
CA CYS A 295 -7.78 -20.86 -27.83
C CYS A 295 -8.03 -19.40 -28.23
N ASP A 296 -8.79 -19.18 -29.29
CA ASP A 296 -9.11 -17.88 -29.89
C ASP A 296 -7.89 -17.02 -30.25
N ILE A 297 -6.75 -17.65 -30.61
CA ILE A 297 -5.47 -16.96 -30.90
C ILE A 297 -4.94 -17.35 -32.28
N GLY A 298 -4.48 -16.34 -33.04
CA GLY A 298 -3.70 -16.52 -34.27
C GLY A 298 -2.24 -16.87 -33.98
N TYR A 299 -1.66 -17.80 -34.73
CA TYR A 299 -0.28 -18.24 -34.55
C TYR A 299 0.40 -18.53 -35.89
N ASN A 300 1.73 -18.42 -35.92
CA ASN A 300 2.51 -18.53 -37.15
C ASN A 300 3.29 -19.86 -37.27
N THR A 301 3.40 -20.63 -36.19
CA THR A 301 4.17 -21.87 -36.13
C THR A 301 3.36 -22.97 -35.43
N LYS A 302 3.06 -24.09 -36.13
CA LYS A 302 2.22 -25.19 -35.61
C LYS A 302 2.72 -25.80 -34.29
N ASN A 303 4.03 -25.81 -34.06
CA ASN A 303 4.64 -26.61 -32.97
C ASN A 303 4.84 -25.85 -31.65
N THR A 304 4.52 -24.55 -31.58
CA THR A 304 4.75 -23.72 -30.39
C THR A 304 3.48 -23.36 -29.65
N HIS A 305 2.31 -23.62 -30.23
CA HIS A 305 1.02 -23.33 -29.62
C HIS A 305 0.56 -24.49 -28.71
N ARG A 306 0.30 -24.21 -27.42
CA ARG A 306 -0.27 -25.18 -26.45
C ARG A 306 -1.68 -24.73 -26.08
N CYS A 307 -2.68 -25.60 -26.24
CA CYS A 307 -4.09 -25.22 -26.07
C CYS A 307 -4.77 -25.89 -24.87
N PRO A 308 -5.64 -25.22 -24.08
CA PRO A 308 -6.33 -25.82 -22.94
C PRO A 308 -7.22 -27.04 -23.28
N ASN A 309 -7.65 -27.15 -24.54
CA ASN A 309 -8.46 -28.29 -25.02
C ASN A 309 -7.62 -29.51 -25.42
N THR A 310 -6.29 -29.48 -25.28
CA THR A 310 -5.49 -30.70 -25.38
C THR A 310 -5.73 -31.59 -24.18
N CYS A 311 -5.95 -32.89 -24.41
CA CYS A 311 -6.09 -33.87 -23.33
C CYS A 311 -4.89 -33.78 -22.38
N PRO A 312 -5.08 -33.61 -21.05
CA PRO A 312 -3.96 -33.52 -20.12
C PRO A 312 -3.13 -34.81 -20.06
N THR A 313 -3.68 -35.96 -20.51
CA THR A 313 -3.03 -37.27 -20.46
C THR A 313 -2.22 -37.60 -21.71
N CYS A 314 -2.79 -37.39 -22.92
CA CYS A 314 -2.12 -37.69 -24.20
C CYS A 314 -1.79 -36.44 -25.05
N PHE A 315 -2.15 -35.23 -24.58
CA PHE A 315 -1.96 -33.93 -25.25
C PHE A 315 -2.56 -33.80 -26.67
N SER A 316 -3.40 -34.75 -27.09
CA SER A 316 -4.17 -34.67 -28.34
C SER A 316 -5.33 -33.67 -28.21
N VAL A 317 -5.56 -32.89 -29.27
CA VAL A 317 -6.71 -31.98 -29.42
C VAL A 317 -7.99 -32.77 -29.74
N GLU A 318 -7.85 -33.97 -30.30
CA GLU A 318 -8.93 -34.89 -30.68
C GLU A 318 -8.90 -36.14 -29.79
N CYS A 319 -9.01 -35.92 -28.48
CA CYS A 319 -9.12 -36.99 -27.50
C CYS A 319 -10.58 -37.16 -27.09
N GLN A 320 -11.23 -38.18 -27.65
CA GLN A 320 -12.59 -38.54 -27.28
C GLN A 320 -12.62 -39.17 -25.88
N THR A 321 -13.74 -39.00 -25.18
CA THR A 321 -13.95 -39.56 -23.84
C THR A 321 -14.90 -40.73 -23.99
N GLU A 322 -14.40 -41.93 -23.71
CA GLU A 322 -15.17 -43.18 -23.71
C GLU A 322 -15.03 -43.83 -22.33
N GLN A 323 -14.74 -45.13 -22.24
CA GLN A 323 -14.39 -45.78 -20.98
C GLN A 323 -12.96 -45.38 -20.56
N PRO A 324 -12.78 -44.78 -19.36
CA PRO A 324 -11.46 -44.41 -18.88
C PRO A 324 -10.59 -45.63 -18.63
N VAL A 325 -9.36 -45.62 -19.16
CA VAL A 325 -8.37 -46.68 -18.96
C VAL A 325 -7.28 -46.16 -18.02
N GLU A 326 -7.05 -46.84 -16.91
CA GLU A 326 -5.94 -46.51 -16.01
C GLU A 326 -4.63 -47.12 -16.51
N CYS A 327 -3.60 -46.30 -16.66
CA CYS A 327 -2.29 -46.78 -17.04
C CYS A 327 -1.54 -47.35 -15.83
N GLN A 328 -1.22 -48.64 -15.85
CA GLN A 328 -0.54 -49.33 -14.74
C GLN A 328 0.91 -48.86 -14.49
N GLU A 329 1.56 -48.21 -15.47
CA GLU A 329 2.95 -47.75 -15.36
C GLU A 329 3.10 -46.32 -14.82
N CYS A 330 2.08 -45.48 -14.97
CA CYS A 330 2.13 -44.09 -14.53
C CYS A 330 0.96 -43.71 -13.61
N HIS A 331 0.01 -44.62 -13.41
CA HIS A 331 -1.23 -44.47 -12.61
C HIS A 331 -2.10 -43.29 -13.05
N ARG A 332 -1.94 -42.80 -14.28
CA ARG A 332 -2.76 -41.71 -14.83
C ARG A 332 -3.94 -42.29 -15.60
N SER A 333 -5.12 -41.70 -15.39
CA SER A 333 -6.34 -42.06 -16.12
C SER A 333 -6.30 -41.47 -17.54
N CYS A 334 -6.40 -42.35 -18.54
CA CYS A 334 -6.55 -42.03 -19.95
C CYS A 334 -8.04 -42.00 -20.30
N ARG A 335 -8.47 -41.06 -21.15
CA ARG A 335 -9.90 -40.85 -21.46
C ARG A 335 -10.54 -41.93 -22.34
N SER A 336 -9.72 -42.75 -23.00
CA SER A 336 -10.11 -43.87 -23.87
C SER A 336 -8.91 -44.78 -24.12
N PHE A 337 -9.10 -45.91 -24.78
CA PHE A 337 -8.01 -46.80 -25.20
C PHE A 337 -7.06 -46.12 -26.21
N ASP A 338 -7.59 -45.31 -27.13
CA ASP A 338 -6.78 -44.50 -28.06
C ASP A 338 -6.00 -43.38 -27.35
N CYS A 339 -6.53 -42.86 -26.23
CA CYS A 339 -5.80 -41.95 -25.36
C CYS A 339 -4.62 -42.66 -24.70
N PHE A 340 -4.80 -43.91 -24.26
CA PHE A 340 -3.76 -44.75 -23.67
C PHE A 340 -2.63 -45.08 -24.66
N ASN A 341 -2.96 -45.44 -25.89
CA ASN A 341 -1.96 -45.73 -26.93
C ASN A 341 -1.11 -44.49 -27.26
N ARG A 342 -1.74 -43.33 -27.49
CA ARG A 342 -1.04 -42.06 -27.74
C ARG A 342 -0.24 -41.56 -26.52
N HIS A 343 -0.68 -41.91 -25.32
CA HIS A 343 0.04 -41.60 -24.08
C HIS A 343 1.36 -42.39 -23.95
N LYS A 344 1.40 -43.63 -24.46
CA LYS A 344 2.61 -44.49 -24.52
C LYS A 344 3.44 -44.31 -25.80
N GLU A 345 2.91 -43.64 -26.81
CA GLU A 345 3.59 -43.45 -28.08
C GLU A 345 4.82 -42.52 -27.93
N VAL A 346 5.97 -42.99 -28.42
CA VAL A 346 7.21 -42.20 -28.50
C VAL A 346 7.21 -41.48 -29.84
N GLY A 347 6.75 -40.23 -29.86
CA GLY A 347 6.78 -39.39 -31.08
C GLY A 347 8.22 -38.96 -31.45
N THR A 348 8.38 -37.81 -32.12
CA THR A 348 9.70 -37.22 -32.47
C THR A 348 10.59 -36.84 -31.26
N LYS A 349 10.11 -37.06 -30.04
CA LYS A 349 10.86 -36.87 -28.79
C LYS A 349 11.31 -38.23 -28.28
N LYS A 350 12.56 -38.36 -27.85
CA LYS A 350 13.21 -39.60 -27.37
C LYS A 350 12.51 -40.35 -26.19
N LYS A 351 11.38 -39.87 -25.65
CA LYS A 351 10.62 -40.45 -24.52
C LYS A 351 9.12 -40.17 -24.67
N SER A 352 8.26 -41.15 -24.35
CA SER A 352 6.79 -40.98 -24.33
C SER A 352 6.34 -40.08 -23.17
N PHE A 353 5.05 -39.71 -23.13
CA PHE A 353 4.51 -38.98 -21.98
C PHE A 353 4.35 -39.86 -20.74
N CYS A 354 4.14 -41.16 -20.93
CA CYS A 354 4.16 -42.16 -19.85
C CYS A 354 5.52 -42.23 -19.16
N ASP A 355 6.61 -42.05 -19.92
CA ASP A 355 7.99 -42.06 -19.41
C ASP A 355 8.36 -40.78 -18.66
N GLN A 356 7.65 -39.68 -18.94
CA GLN A 356 7.97 -38.36 -18.38
C GLN A 356 7.16 -38.05 -17.13
N LEU A 357 5.91 -38.50 -17.02
CA LEU A 357 4.99 -38.07 -15.95
C LEU A 357 4.31 -39.26 -15.29
N GLY A 358 4.23 -39.25 -13.96
CA GLY A 358 3.50 -40.22 -13.12
C GLY A 358 2.53 -39.54 -12.15
N LEU A 359 1.59 -40.30 -11.60
CA LEU A 359 0.68 -39.91 -10.52
C LEU A 359 1.07 -40.63 -9.22
N CYS A 360 1.28 -39.92 -8.11
CA CYS A 360 1.50 -40.58 -6.80
C CYS A 360 0.18 -41.22 -6.38
N THR A 361 0.14 -42.53 -6.12
CA THR A 361 -1.07 -43.23 -5.63
C THR A 361 -1.47 -42.82 -4.21
N GLN A 362 -0.56 -42.20 -3.46
CA GLN A 362 -0.83 -41.73 -2.09
C GLN A 362 -1.35 -40.28 -2.01
N CYS A 363 -0.81 -39.34 -2.81
CA CYS A 363 -1.22 -37.92 -2.77
C CYS A 363 -1.87 -37.40 -4.05
N TYR A 364 -2.02 -38.25 -5.08
CA TYR A 364 -2.66 -37.93 -6.35
C TYR A 364 -2.06 -36.72 -7.09
N LYS A 365 -0.80 -36.36 -6.81
CA LYS A 365 -0.07 -35.33 -7.55
C LYS A 365 0.63 -35.91 -8.77
N ILE A 366 0.56 -35.16 -9.87
CA ILE A 366 1.35 -35.44 -11.07
C ILE A 366 2.78 -34.98 -10.83
N PHE A 367 3.74 -35.87 -11.05
CA PHE A 367 5.17 -35.60 -10.92
C PHE A 367 5.93 -36.02 -12.17
N ASN A 368 7.13 -35.47 -12.35
CA ASN A 368 8.01 -35.87 -13.43
C ASN A 368 8.82 -37.09 -13.00
N LYS A 369 8.74 -38.23 -13.70
CA LYS A 369 9.47 -39.47 -13.37
C LYS A 369 11.00 -39.29 -13.34
N SER A 370 11.53 -38.27 -14.02
CA SER A 370 12.97 -37.95 -13.96
C SER A 370 13.41 -37.25 -12.67
N ASN A 371 12.47 -36.82 -11.82
CA ASN A 371 12.73 -36.34 -10.46
C ASN A 371 11.99 -37.23 -9.45
N PRO A 372 12.64 -37.80 -8.43
CA PRO A 372 11.96 -38.60 -7.42
C PRO A 372 10.89 -37.76 -6.70
N HIS A 373 9.64 -38.19 -6.79
CA HIS A 373 8.54 -37.59 -6.04
C HIS A 373 8.44 -38.24 -4.68
N VAL A 374 8.53 -37.43 -3.65
CA VAL A 374 8.24 -37.85 -2.28
C VAL A 374 6.93 -37.19 -1.87
N CYS A 375 5.91 -38.02 -1.63
CA CYS A 375 4.58 -37.58 -1.22
C CYS A 375 4.73 -36.71 0.08
N GLY A 376 3.98 -35.60 0.17
CA GLY A 376 4.11 -34.61 1.26
C GLY A 376 5.30 -33.64 1.18
N HIS A 377 6.29 -33.88 0.33
CA HIS A 377 7.50 -33.04 0.24
C HIS A 377 7.48 -32.08 -0.96
N ALA A 378 8.06 -30.89 -0.77
CA ALA A 378 8.30 -29.93 -1.85
C ALA A 378 9.59 -29.14 -1.60
N LYS A 379 10.15 -28.58 -2.68
CA LYS A 379 11.32 -27.69 -2.58
C LYS A 379 10.87 -26.37 -1.97
N CYS A 380 11.36 -26.05 -0.77
CA CYS A 380 11.07 -24.77 -0.13
C CYS A 380 11.61 -23.62 -1.00
N ARG A 381 10.76 -22.62 -1.27
CA ARG A 381 11.16 -21.47 -2.09
C ARG A 381 12.24 -20.61 -1.45
N ASN A 382 12.37 -20.67 -0.12
CA ASN A 382 13.33 -19.88 0.65
C ASN A 382 14.67 -20.63 0.82
N CYS A 383 14.71 -21.74 1.57
CA CYS A 383 15.96 -22.48 1.79
C CYS A 383 16.41 -23.35 0.62
N LYS A 384 15.56 -23.54 -0.41
CA LYS A 384 15.83 -24.37 -1.61
C LYS A 384 16.06 -25.86 -1.31
N ILE A 385 15.77 -26.34 -0.11
CA ILE A 385 15.87 -27.75 0.29
C ILE A 385 14.52 -28.45 0.06
N MET A 386 14.54 -29.74 -0.26
CA MET A 386 13.34 -30.59 -0.31
C MET A 386 12.90 -30.92 1.11
N VAL A 387 11.67 -30.55 1.47
CA VAL A 387 11.19 -30.61 2.85
C VAL A 387 9.73 -31.06 2.89
N ASN A 388 9.34 -31.72 3.98
CA ASN A 388 7.94 -32.04 4.25
C ASN A 388 7.13 -30.74 4.38
N THR A 389 6.13 -30.53 3.53
CA THR A 389 5.40 -29.26 3.45
C THR A 389 4.53 -28.98 4.68
N SER A 390 4.04 -30.02 5.36
CA SER A 390 3.27 -29.87 6.60
C SER A 390 4.16 -29.39 7.74
N GLU A 391 5.31 -30.03 7.93
CA GLU A 391 6.19 -29.82 9.09
C GLU A 391 7.26 -28.75 8.87
N HIS A 392 7.55 -28.36 7.62
CA HIS A 392 8.68 -27.48 7.36
C HIS A 392 8.51 -26.10 8.00
N GLN A 393 9.42 -25.83 8.93
CA GLN A 393 9.64 -24.53 9.54
C GLN A 393 10.94 -23.94 8.96
N CYS A 394 10.81 -22.83 8.23
CA CYS A 394 11.94 -22.25 7.50
C CYS A 394 12.62 -21.15 8.30
N PHE A 395 13.91 -20.92 8.02
CA PHE A 395 14.72 -19.89 8.64
C PHE A 395 15.14 -18.83 7.63
N MET A 396 15.42 -17.62 8.12
CA MET A 396 16.04 -16.57 7.32
C MET A 396 17.40 -17.07 6.83
N THR A 397 17.71 -16.83 5.56
CA THR A 397 18.92 -17.33 4.91
C THR A 397 19.95 -16.22 4.72
N ASN A 398 21.23 -16.58 4.76
CA ASN A 398 22.31 -15.65 4.41
C ASN A 398 22.17 -15.20 2.96
N LYS A 399 22.56 -13.95 2.69
CA LYS A 399 22.51 -13.37 1.36
C LYS A 399 23.91 -13.37 0.75
N PRO A 400 24.09 -13.83 -0.50
CA PRO A 400 25.38 -13.71 -1.17
C PRO A 400 25.68 -12.25 -1.53
N VAL A 401 26.97 -11.88 -1.47
CA VAL A 401 27.46 -10.57 -1.93
C VAL A 401 27.23 -10.44 -3.44
N SER A 402 26.55 -9.38 -3.85
CA SER A 402 26.33 -9.05 -5.26
C SER A 402 27.54 -8.31 -5.84
N LYS A 403 27.83 -8.52 -7.13
CA LYS A 403 28.89 -7.78 -7.83
C LYS A 403 28.56 -6.28 -7.86
N CYS A 404 29.55 -5.45 -7.60
CA CYS A 404 29.44 -4.00 -7.70
C CYS A 404 29.80 -3.55 -9.12
N ASP A 405 29.08 -2.57 -9.67
CA ASP A 405 29.48 -1.83 -10.86
C ASP A 405 29.36 -0.32 -10.61
N ASN A 406 29.94 0.51 -11.49
CA ASN A 406 29.94 1.97 -11.35
C ASN A 406 28.91 2.65 -12.26
N LYS A 407 27.81 1.97 -12.59
CA LYS A 407 26.78 2.49 -13.51
C LYS A 407 25.79 3.42 -12.79
N TYR A 408 26.30 4.51 -12.24
CA TYR A 408 25.51 5.51 -11.53
C TYR A 408 25.51 6.87 -12.23
N ILE A 409 24.36 7.53 -12.20
CA ILE A 409 24.17 8.90 -12.69
C ILE A 409 23.50 9.70 -11.58
N PHE A 410 23.99 10.91 -11.33
CA PHE A 410 23.42 11.85 -10.38
C PHE A 410 22.77 12.97 -11.16
N PHE A 411 21.59 13.41 -10.77
CA PHE A 411 20.89 14.47 -11.49
C PHE A 411 20.01 15.29 -10.55
N ASP A 412 19.66 16.48 -11.02
CA ASP A 412 18.69 17.36 -10.37
C ASP A 412 17.90 18.14 -11.42
N PHE A 413 16.73 18.64 -11.02
CA PHE A 413 15.84 19.43 -11.87
C PHE A 413 15.52 20.77 -11.25
N GLU A 414 15.60 21.81 -12.07
CA GLU A 414 14.98 23.08 -11.75
C GLU A 414 13.67 23.27 -12.51
N THR A 415 12.74 23.97 -11.87
CA THR A 415 11.39 24.13 -12.40
C THR A 415 10.89 25.56 -12.30
N GLN A 416 10.20 26.01 -13.35
CA GLN A 416 9.34 27.20 -13.32
C GLN A 416 7.97 26.87 -12.71
N GLN A 417 7.27 27.86 -12.15
CA GLN A 417 5.97 27.66 -11.49
C GLN A 417 4.91 28.73 -11.78
N ASP A 418 5.07 29.55 -12.83
CA ASP A 418 4.18 30.67 -13.18
C ASP A 418 2.70 30.27 -13.30
N SER A 419 2.44 29.05 -13.77
CA SER A 419 1.10 28.50 -13.95
C SER A 419 0.48 27.88 -12.68
N GLY A 420 1.22 27.85 -11.57
CA GLY A 420 0.93 27.07 -10.36
C GLY A 420 1.23 25.55 -10.51
N CYS A 421 1.63 25.11 -11.70
CA CYS A 421 2.15 23.77 -11.97
C CYS A 421 3.66 23.86 -12.22
N HIS A 422 4.43 22.95 -11.63
CA HIS A 422 5.87 22.91 -11.86
C HIS A 422 6.18 22.30 -13.23
N GLU A 423 7.07 22.95 -13.98
CA GLU A 423 7.57 22.47 -15.26
C GLU A 423 9.10 22.54 -15.29
N VAL A 424 9.75 21.46 -15.71
CA VAL A 424 11.21 21.38 -15.75
C VAL A 424 11.75 22.21 -16.91
N ASN A 425 12.55 23.22 -16.59
CA ASN A 425 13.23 24.08 -17.57
C ASN A 425 14.77 23.93 -17.56
N LEU A 426 15.34 23.24 -16.57
CA LEU A 426 16.74 22.81 -16.55
C LEU A 426 16.88 21.44 -15.90
N ALA A 427 17.74 20.61 -16.48
CA ALA A 427 18.18 19.35 -15.92
C ALA A 427 19.70 19.21 -16.10
N ILE A 428 20.41 18.85 -15.04
CA ILE A 428 21.84 18.56 -15.08
C ILE A 428 22.08 17.13 -14.61
N ALA A 429 22.96 16.41 -15.29
CA ALA A 429 23.31 15.04 -14.97
C ALA A 429 24.83 14.85 -14.95
N HIS A 430 25.36 14.21 -13.91
CA HIS A 430 26.76 13.84 -13.78
C HIS A 430 26.94 12.32 -13.72
N TYR A 431 27.97 11.83 -14.38
CA TYR A 431 28.48 10.47 -14.16
C TYR A 431 29.33 10.40 -12.89
N VAL A 432 29.66 9.18 -12.44
CA VAL A 432 30.55 8.96 -11.28
C VAL A 432 31.89 9.68 -11.44
N ASP A 433 32.46 9.65 -12.64
CA ASP A 433 33.75 10.28 -12.99
C ASP A 433 33.69 11.81 -13.08
N GLY A 434 32.49 12.42 -12.96
CA GLY A 434 32.29 13.86 -13.08
C GLY A 434 31.95 14.34 -14.48
N THR A 435 31.80 13.46 -15.48
CA THR A 435 31.34 13.87 -16.82
C THR A 435 29.94 14.50 -16.73
N GLU A 436 29.83 15.75 -17.19
CA GLU A 436 28.62 16.58 -17.08
C GLU A 436 27.79 16.58 -18.38
N PHE A 437 26.46 16.61 -18.21
CA PHE A 437 25.47 16.82 -19.27
C PHE A 437 24.42 17.83 -18.81
N ILE A 438 24.17 18.86 -19.62
CA ILE A 438 23.21 19.92 -19.35
C ILE A 438 22.09 19.88 -20.38
N PHE A 439 20.84 19.97 -19.90
CA PHE A 439 19.64 20.05 -20.72
C PHE A 439 18.81 21.27 -20.28
N ALA A 440 18.78 22.31 -21.10
CA ALA A 440 18.09 23.57 -20.77
C ALA A 440 16.94 23.87 -21.76
N GLY A 441 16.00 24.69 -21.30
CA GLY A 441 14.86 25.20 -22.07
C GLY A 441 13.59 24.36 -21.95
N PRO A 442 12.53 24.69 -22.72
CA PRO A 442 11.19 24.09 -22.56
C PRO A 442 11.13 22.58 -22.83
N ARG A 443 12.14 22.02 -23.52
CA ARG A 443 12.27 20.59 -23.80
C ARG A 443 13.30 19.88 -22.90
N ALA A 444 13.77 20.51 -21.82
CA ALA A 444 14.77 19.95 -20.91
C ALA A 444 14.41 18.54 -20.45
N LEU A 445 13.19 18.33 -19.93
CA LEU A 445 12.72 17.01 -19.49
C LEU A 445 12.70 15.97 -20.63
N GLN A 446 12.30 16.37 -21.83
CA GLN A 446 12.24 15.47 -22.98
C GLN A 446 13.65 15.04 -23.40
N ASN A 447 14.57 16.00 -23.57
CA ASN A 447 15.95 15.75 -23.96
C ASN A 447 16.69 14.91 -22.90
N PHE A 448 16.48 15.20 -21.62
CA PHE A 448 17.02 14.41 -20.51
C PHE A 448 16.47 12.97 -20.54
N GLY A 449 15.16 12.80 -20.71
CA GLY A 449 14.52 11.49 -20.78
C GLY A 449 14.99 10.66 -21.99
N ASP A 450 15.14 11.28 -23.15
CA ASP A 450 15.66 10.63 -24.37
C ASP A 450 17.13 10.20 -24.20
N PHE A 451 17.92 11.01 -23.51
CA PHE A 451 19.31 10.66 -23.15
C PHE A 451 19.34 9.44 -22.22
N ILE A 452 18.63 9.49 -21.09
CA ILE A 452 18.67 8.47 -20.04
C ILE A 452 18.03 7.15 -20.47
N PHE A 453 16.88 7.17 -21.12
CA PHE A 453 16.16 5.97 -21.52
C PHE A 453 16.58 5.52 -22.92
N SER A 454 17.89 5.30 -23.07
CA SER A 454 18.54 4.88 -24.30
C SER A 454 19.29 3.55 -24.13
N ALA A 455 19.74 2.96 -25.24
CA ALA A 455 20.53 1.74 -25.20
C ALA A 455 21.89 1.93 -24.47
N LYS A 456 22.43 3.16 -24.49
CA LYS A 456 23.70 3.52 -23.84
C LYS A 456 23.66 3.32 -22.33
N HIS A 457 22.54 3.67 -21.69
CA HIS A 457 22.39 3.62 -20.24
C HIS A 457 21.66 2.37 -19.74
N LYS A 458 21.61 1.31 -20.55
CA LYS A 458 21.00 0.05 -20.13
C LYS A 458 21.64 -0.44 -18.81
N HIS A 459 20.79 -0.77 -17.82
CA HIS A 459 21.18 -1.16 -16.46
C HIS A 459 21.80 -0.07 -15.57
N TYR A 460 21.76 1.21 -15.96
CA TYR A 460 22.20 2.30 -15.08
C TYR A 460 21.21 2.56 -13.94
N CYS A 461 21.74 3.12 -12.85
CA CYS A 461 20.97 3.58 -11.70
C CYS A 461 21.14 5.10 -11.53
N LEU A 462 20.03 5.82 -11.58
CA LEU A 462 19.98 7.27 -11.36
C LEU A 462 19.67 7.58 -9.90
N LEU A 463 20.31 8.61 -9.37
CA LEU A 463 20.08 9.16 -8.04
C LEU A 463 19.76 10.66 -8.14
N ALA A 464 18.67 11.06 -7.51
CA ALA A 464 18.34 12.46 -7.22
C ALA A 464 18.06 12.61 -5.72
N HIS A 465 18.25 13.81 -5.18
CA HIS A 465 18.06 14.07 -3.76
C HIS A 465 16.61 14.46 -3.45
N ASN A 466 15.94 13.70 -2.57
CA ASN A 466 14.50 13.85 -2.33
C ASN A 466 13.66 13.60 -3.60
N MET A 467 14.17 12.73 -4.48
CA MET A 467 13.51 12.27 -5.71
C MET A 467 12.07 11.81 -5.45
N SER A 468 11.85 11.10 -4.34
CA SER A 468 10.53 10.60 -3.97
C SER A 468 9.52 11.70 -3.66
N GLY A 469 10.04 12.86 -3.27
CA GLY A 469 9.31 14.08 -3.00
C GLY A 469 9.12 14.99 -4.22
N PHE A 470 9.93 14.90 -5.26
CA PHE A 470 9.89 15.88 -6.34
C PHE A 470 10.18 15.23 -7.70
N ASP A 471 11.45 15.01 -8.02
CA ASP A 471 11.94 14.67 -9.37
C ASP A 471 11.31 13.42 -9.98
N GLY A 472 11.02 12.43 -9.13
CA GLY A 472 10.47 11.15 -9.54
C GLY A 472 9.16 11.27 -10.32
N LEU A 473 8.34 12.29 -10.02
CA LEU A 473 7.07 12.48 -10.71
C LEU A 473 7.26 12.99 -12.14
N PHE A 474 8.28 13.81 -12.40
CA PHE A 474 8.62 14.25 -13.75
C PHE A 474 9.15 13.10 -14.61
N ILE A 475 10.03 12.27 -14.04
CA ILE A 475 10.50 11.04 -14.70
C ILE A 475 9.33 10.10 -15.01
N LEU A 476 8.43 9.90 -14.05
CA LEU A 476 7.26 9.06 -14.24
C LEU A 476 6.34 9.62 -15.34
N SER A 477 6.12 10.94 -15.34
CA SER A 477 5.35 11.65 -16.37
C SER A 477 5.95 11.45 -17.76
N TYR A 478 7.27 11.59 -17.89
CA TYR A 478 8.00 11.33 -19.13
C TYR A 478 7.77 9.90 -19.64
N ILE A 479 7.99 8.88 -18.79
CA ILE A 479 7.86 7.47 -19.19
C ILE A 479 6.42 7.13 -19.63
N ILE A 480 5.43 7.62 -18.89
CA ILE A 480 4.01 7.35 -19.18
C ILE A 480 3.57 8.05 -20.47
N LYS A 481 4.05 9.26 -20.76
CA LYS A 481 3.78 9.97 -22.02
C LYS A 481 4.28 9.19 -23.25
N GLN A 482 5.33 8.38 -23.09
CA GLN A 482 5.84 7.47 -24.12
C GLN A 482 5.05 6.13 -24.19
N SER A 483 3.90 6.02 -23.49
CA SER A 483 3.08 4.81 -23.39
C SER A 483 3.83 3.58 -22.84
N VAL A 484 4.89 3.80 -22.07
CA VAL A 484 5.66 2.73 -21.41
C VAL A 484 5.07 2.44 -20.03
N LYS A 485 5.06 1.16 -19.64
CA LYS A 485 4.64 0.68 -18.32
C LYS A 485 5.85 0.56 -17.37
N PRO A 486 6.13 1.54 -16.50
CA PRO A 486 7.19 1.41 -15.50
C PRO A 486 6.78 0.48 -14.36
N GLN A 487 7.78 -0.12 -13.70
CA GLN A 487 7.59 -0.68 -12.35
C GLN A 487 7.88 0.43 -11.34
N VAL A 488 6.96 0.67 -10.41
CA VAL A 488 7.05 1.79 -9.46
C VAL A 488 6.80 1.27 -8.06
N ILE A 489 7.61 1.72 -7.10
CA ILE A 489 7.41 1.47 -5.67
C ILE A 489 7.03 2.78 -5.00
N LEU A 490 5.85 2.82 -4.39
CA LEU A 490 5.27 4.02 -3.77
C LEU A 490 5.24 3.92 -2.25
N ASN A 491 5.32 5.07 -1.58
CA ASN A 491 4.96 5.26 -0.18
C ASN A 491 3.98 6.42 -0.06
N GLY A 492 2.68 6.10 -0.03
CA GLY A 492 1.64 7.11 -0.25
C GLY A 492 1.75 7.67 -1.66
N SER A 493 1.88 9.00 -1.80
CA SER A 493 2.11 9.68 -3.07
C SER A 493 3.59 9.87 -3.43
N LYS A 494 4.52 9.46 -2.57
CA LYS A 494 5.97 9.55 -2.82
C LYS A 494 6.47 8.36 -3.62
N ILE A 495 7.37 8.60 -4.58
CA ILE A 495 7.93 7.55 -5.46
C ILE A 495 9.31 7.11 -4.96
N LEU A 496 9.40 5.95 -4.31
CA LEU A 496 10.69 5.47 -3.77
C LEU A 496 11.62 4.92 -4.86
N SER A 497 11.05 4.33 -5.90
CA SER A 497 11.82 3.74 -7.00
C SER A 497 11.00 3.65 -8.28
N ILE A 498 11.65 3.88 -9.42
CA ILE A 498 11.12 3.65 -10.76
C ILE A 498 12.08 2.73 -11.50
N VAL A 499 11.56 1.71 -12.18
CA VAL A 499 12.34 0.85 -13.08
C VAL A 499 11.70 0.85 -14.47
N HIS A 500 12.49 1.26 -15.46
CA HIS A 500 12.10 1.24 -16.85
C HIS A 500 12.21 -0.20 -17.42
N PRO A 501 11.14 -0.81 -17.96
CA PRO A 501 11.14 -2.24 -18.31
C PRO A 501 12.11 -2.60 -19.46
N LYS A 502 12.20 -1.76 -20.50
CA LYS A 502 13.02 -2.04 -21.69
C LYS A 502 14.53 -1.95 -21.43
N PHE A 503 14.97 -0.87 -20.79
CA PHE A 503 16.39 -0.60 -20.55
C PHE A 503 16.88 -1.08 -19.17
N ASN A 504 15.96 -1.48 -18.29
CA ASN A 504 16.24 -1.82 -16.89
C ASN A 504 17.01 -0.71 -16.17
N VAL A 505 16.74 0.56 -16.54
CA VAL A 505 17.23 1.75 -15.86
C VAL A 505 16.42 1.92 -14.59
N ARG A 506 17.10 2.10 -13.46
CA ARG A 506 16.48 2.30 -12.15
C ARG A 506 16.70 3.75 -11.70
N VAL A 507 15.70 4.35 -11.07
CA VAL A 507 15.80 5.68 -10.47
C VAL A 507 15.45 5.55 -8.99
N ILE A 508 16.34 5.99 -8.10
CA ILE A 508 16.20 5.91 -6.65
C ILE A 508 16.46 7.26 -5.97
N ASP A 509 16.01 7.38 -4.73
CA ASP A 509 16.12 8.60 -3.93
C ASP A 509 17.32 8.52 -2.97
N SER A 510 18.29 9.42 -3.09
CA SER A 510 19.44 9.47 -2.18
C SER A 510 19.04 9.83 -0.75
N PHE A 511 17.92 10.57 -0.55
CA PHE A 511 17.39 10.92 0.77
C PHE A 511 16.91 9.67 1.55
N SER A 512 16.58 8.59 0.85
CA SER A 512 16.25 7.29 1.47
C SER A 512 17.47 6.56 2.06
N PHE A 513 18.68 7.07 1.79
CA PHE A 513 19.94 6.58 2.33
C PHE A 513 20.59 7.58 3.29
N ILE A 514 20.57 8.86 2.91
CA ILE A 514 21.19 9.96 3.64
C ILE A 514 20.08 10.96 4.01
N PRO A 515 19.34 10.74 5.12
CA PRO A 515 18.13 11.48 5.47
C PRO A 515 18.44 12.85 6.09
N MET A 516 19.10 13.72 5.33
CA MET A 516 19.41 15.11 5.68
C MET A 516 19.32 16.00 4.44
N ALA A 517 19.21 17.32 4.65
CA ALA A 517 19.23 18.28 3.55
C ALA A 517 20.57 18.25 2.79
N LEU A 518 20.53 18.51 1.49
CA LEU A 518 21.70 18.50 0.61
C LEU A 518 22.80 19.44 1.13
N SER A 519 22.44 20.65 1.58
CA SER A 519 23.35 21.64 2.17
C SER A 519 24.07 21.18 3.45
N LYS A 520 23.60 20.10 4.11
CA LYS A 520 24.27 19.52 5.28
C LYS A 520 25.22 18.39 4.92
N MET A 521 25.15 17.85 3.70
CA MET A 521 25.98 16.73 3.28
C MET A 521 27.47 17.08 3.17
N PRO A 522 27.88 18.21 2.55
CA PRO A 522 29.30 18.55 2.43
C PRO A 522 30.02 18.54 3.77
N LYS A 523 29.47 19.26 4.76
CA LYS A 523 29.98 19.27 6.14
C LYS A 523 30.02 17.88 6.78
N THR A 524 29.02 17.03 6.50
CA THR A 524 28.95 15.67 7.05
C THR A 524 30.01 14.74 6.46
N PHE A 525 30.40 14.93 5.21
CA PHE A 525 31.41 14.11 4.53
C PHE A 525 32.78 14.79 4.42
N GLY A 526 32.97 15.95 5.05
CA GLY A 526 34.23 16.70 5.01
C GLY A 526 34.58 17.23 3.61
N LEU A 527 33.56 17.61 2.83
CA LEU A 527 33.70 18.13 1.47
C LEU A 527 33.39 19.62 1.42
N ASP A 528 34.08 20.34 0.55
CA ASP A 528 33.80 21.75 0.25
C ASP A 528 32.74 21.90 -0.86
N GLU A 529 31.87 22.88 -0.69
CA GLU A 529 30.85 23.28 -1.68
C GLU A 529 31.50 24.03 -2.85
N LEU A 530 31.06 23.74 -4.09
CA LEU A 530 31.54 24.47 -5.27
C LEU A 530 31.05 25.92 -5.27
N LYS A 531 29.81 26.15 -4.84
CA LYS A 531 29.18 27.46 -4.78
C LYS A 531 28.46 27.64 -3.46
N LYS A 532 28.72 28.77 -2.79
CA LYS A 532 28.06 29.19 -1.55
C LYS A 532 27.11 30.35 -1.85
N GLY A 533 25.82 30.19 -1.57
CA GLY A 533 24.82 31.24 -1.78
C GLY A 533 23.38 30.74 -1.73
N TYR A 534 22.44 31.64 -2.00
CA TYR A 534 21.00 31.34 -2.07
C TYR A 534 20.50 31.54 -3.50
N PHE A 535 19.53 30.74 -3.93
CA PHE A 535 18.92 30.85 -5.26
C PHE A 535 17.52 31.47 -5.19
N PRO A 536 17.18 32.43 -6.07
CA PRO A 536 15.89 33.10 -6.07
C PRO A 536 14.83 32.25 -6.80
N HIS A 537 14.29 31.21 -6.14
CA HIS A 537 13.35 30.26 -6.76
C HIS A 537 12.11 30.90 -7.39
N LEU A 538 11.58 32.01 -6.83
CA LEU A 538 10.42 32.71 -7.41
C LEU A 538 10.79 33.57 -8.63
N PHE A 539 12.09 33.81 -8.87
CA PHE A 539 12.58 34.62 -9.99
C PHE A 539 12.74 33.80 -11.28
N ASN A 540 12.68 32.46 -11.18
CA ASN A 540 12.70 31.53 -12.30
C ASN A 540 11.39 31.58 -13.10
N THR A 541 11.29 32.57 -13.97
CA THR A 541 10.15 32.86 -14.86
C THR A 541 10.65 33.15 -16.28
N ASN A 542 9.81 32.92 -17.29
CA ASN A 542 10.20 33.17 -18.70
C ASN A 542 10.55 34.65 -18.97
N GLU A 543 10.02 35.58 -18.16
CA GLU A 543 10.31 37.02 -18.29
C GLU A 543 11.74 37.36 -17.87
N ASN A 544 12.31 36.59 -16.93
CA ASN A 544 13.62 36.84 -16.34
C ASN A 544 14.75 35.99 -16.93
N ASP A 545 14.48 35.14 -17.93
CA ASP A 545 15.46 34.20 -18.52
C ASP A 545 16.75 34.90 -19.03
N CYS A 546 16.63 36.15 -19.49
CA CYS A 546 17.76 36.96 -19.99
C CYS A 546 18.12 38.11 -19.05
N TYR A 547 17.73 38.04 -17.78
CA TYR A 547 17.98 39.11 -16.82
C TYR A 547 19.47 39.24 -16.49
N ILE A 548 20.00 40.44 -16.72
CA ILE A 548 21.33 40.88 -16.31
C ILE A 548 21.14 42.21 -15.57
N GLY A 549 21.45 42.24 -14.28
CA GLY A 549 21.20 43.41 -13.44
C GLY A 549 21.82 43.28 -12.07
N VAL A 550 21.22 43.91 -11.06
CA VAL A 550 21.57 43.68 -9.64
C VAL A 550 20.84 42.45 -9.10
N LEU A 551 21.23 42.00 -7.92
CA LEU A 551 20.59 40.87 -7.22
C LEU A 551 19.05 41.05 -7.16
N PRO A 552 18.24 40.00 -7.45
CA PRO A 552 16.79 40.05 -7.32
C PRO A 552 16.34 40.44 -5.92
N ASP A 553 15.16 41.05 -5.79
CA ASP A 553 14.64 41.45 -4.48
C ASP A 553 14.53 40.25 -3.52
N GLN A 554 14.80 40.49 -2.24
CA GLN A 554 14.78 39.47 -1.18
C GLN A 554 13.50 38.61 -1.16
N HIS A 555 12.34 39.12 -1.58
CA HIS A 555 11.11 38.34 -1.60
C HIS A 555 11.19 37.11 -2.52
N TYR A 556 12.00 37.16 -3.59
CA TYR A 556 12.16 36.06 -4.53
C TYR A 556 12.89 34.84 -3.93
N TYR A 557 13.59 35.03 -2.80
CA TYR A 557 14.30 34.00 -2.04
C TYR A 557 13.46 33.39 -0.92
N MET A 558 12.25 33.89 -0.68
CA MET A 558 11.32 33.40 0.34
C MET A 558 11.87 33.38 1.79
N PRO A 559 12.48 34.47 2.31
CA PRO A 559 13.12 34.50 3.63
C PRO A 559 12.19 34.14 4.79
N GLU A 560 10.90 34.50 4.71
CA GLU A 560 9.91 34.18 5.74
C GLU A 560 9.60 32.67 5.86
N MET A 561 9.93 31.89 4.83
CA MET A 561 9.78 30.43 4.78
C MET A 561 11.02 29.67 5.27
N MET A 562 12.14 30.36 5.48
CA MET A 562 13.35 29.79 6.06
C MET A 562 13.19 29.56 7.57
N SER A 563 14.10 28.79 8.17
CA SER A 563 14.22 28.77 9.63
C SER A 563 14.66 30.15 10.13
N SER A 564 14.37 30.51 11.38
CA SER A 564 14.79 31.82 11.91
C SER A 564 16.31 32.01 11.84
N GLU A 565 17.09 30.96 12.09
CA GLU A 565 18.56 30.98 11.99
C GLU A 565 19.04 31.15 10.53
N ASP A 566 18.47 30.41 9.59
CA ASP A 566 18.86 30.51 8.18
C ASP A 566 18.43 31.85 7.58
N ARG A 567 17.29 32.41 8.01
CA ARG A 567 16.84 33.74 7.62
C ARG A 567 17.83 34.81 8.05
N GLU A 568 18.34 34.76 9.29
CA GLU A 568 19.35 35.73 9.75
C GLU A 568 20.61 35.67 8.89
N LYS A 569 21.10 34.46 8.58
CA LYS A 569 22.25 34.26 7.67
C LYS A 569 21.96 34.78 6.26
N PHE A 570 20.76 34.53 5.75
CA PHE A 570 20.33 35.04 4.44
C PHE A 570 20.29 36.57 4.41
N MET A 571 19.69 37.21 5.41
CA MET A 571 19.56 38.68 5.45
C MET A 571 20.94 39.35 5.50
N ALA A 572 21.87 38.80 6.29
CA ALA A 572 23.25 39.28 6.33
C ALA A 572 23.95 39.13 4.97
N TRP A 573 23.82 37.95 4.34
CA TRP A 573 24.36 37.68 3.01
C TRP A 573 23.76 38.60 1.92
N TYR A 574 22.45 38.84 1.98
CA TYR A 574 21.73 39.66 1.01
C TYR A 574 22.14 41.13 1.10
N GLU A 575 22.22 41.68 2.32
CA GLU A 575 22.57 43.09 2.52
C GLU A 575 24.00 43.40 2.06
N GLU A 576 24.93 42.46 2.23
CA GLU A 576 26.31 42.56 1.75
C GLU A 576 26.40 42.54 0.21
N ARG A 577 25.49 41.84 -0.48
CA ARG A 577 25.61 41.52 -1.91
C ARG A 577 24.54 42.11 -2.82
N LYS A 578 23.54 42.83 -2.30
CA LYS A 578 22.39 43.33 -3.07
C LYS A 578 22.75 44.22 -4.28
N MET A 579 23.95 44.82 -4.30
CA MET A 579 24.44 45.65 -5.40
C MET A 579 25.37 44.91 -6.37
N GLU A 580 25.66 43.63 -6.14
CA GLU A 580 26.51 42.83 -7.01
C GLU A 580 25.82 42.52 -8.36
N PRO A 581 26.58 42.44 -9.46
CA PRO A 581 26.03 42.05 -10.75
C PRO A 581 25.52 40.61 -10.71
N PHE A 582 24.31 40.41 -11.20
CA PHE A 582 23.59 39.15 -11.23
C PHE A 582 23.18 38.83 -12.68
N ASP A 583 23.74 37.75 -13.21
CA ASP A 583 23.33 37.13 -14.46
C ASP A 583 22.50 35.90 -14.13
N PHE A 584 21.19 35.97 -14.40
CA PHE A 584 20.28 34.88 -14.03
C PHE A 584 20.61 33.59 -14.79
N ALA A 585 20.92 33.66 -16.08
CA ALA A 585 21.17 32.48 -16.91
C ALA A 585 22.42 31.73 -16.45
N GLN A 586 23.48 32.46 -16.09
CA GLN A 586 24.70 31.89 -15.53
C GLN A 586 24.46 31.33 -14.11
N GLU A 587 23.81 32.10 -13.24
CA GLU A 587 23.51 31.68 -11.87
C GLU A 587 22.65 30.41 -11.84
N PHE A 588 21.65 30.34 -12.71
CA PHE A 588 20.70 29.23 -12.83
C PHE A 588 21.39 27.90 -13.11
N VAL A 589 22.33 27.88 -14.07
CA VAL A 589 23.11 26.68 -14.40
C VAL A 589 24.10 26.35 -13.28
N ASP A 590 24.80 27.35 -12.73
CA ASP A 590 25.82 27.13 -11.71
C ASP A 590 25.26 26.62 -10.39
N TYR A 591 24.06 27.08 -10.00
CA TYR A 591 23.36 26.61 -8.81
C TYR A 591 23.03 25.11 -8.93
N CYS A 592 22.32 24.72 -10.00
CA CYS A 592 21.94 23.34 -10.24
C CYS A 592 23.18 22.43 -10.42
N ARG A 593 24.25 22.92 -11.08
CA ARG A 593 25.53 22.21 -11.22
C ARG A 593 26.15 21.92 -9.85
N SER A 594 26.16 22.91 -8.95
CA SER A 594 26.69 22.76 -7.59
C SER A 594 25.92 21.70 -6.81
N ASP A 595 24.59 21.71 -6.88
CA ASP A 595 23.73 20.73 -6.19
C ASP A 595 23.98 19.29 -6.71
N VAL A 596 24.06 19.10 -8.04
CA VAL A 596 24.36 17.79 -8.63
C VAL A 596 25.78 17.30 -8.27
N ASP A 597 26.78 18.19 -8.26
CA ASP A 597 28.14 17.82 -7.90
C ASP A 597 28.27 17.49 -6.40
N ILE A 598 27.62 18.25 -5.51
CA ILE A 598 27.54 17.95 -4.08
C ILE A 598 26.90 16.56 -3.90
N LEU A 599 25.76 16.33 -4.55
CA LEU A 599 25.07 15.05 -4.49
C LEU A 599 25.98 13.89 -4.95
N ARG A 600 26.65 14.05 -6.09
CA ARG A 600 27.58 13.06 -6.66
C ARG A 600 28.72 12.76 -5.68
N ARG A 601 29.48 13.78 -5.26
CA ARG A 601 30.66 13.57 -4.39
C ARG A 601 30.26 12.96 -3.05
N CYS A 602 29.19 13.44 -2.43
CA CYS A 602 28.70 12.89 -1.15
C CYS A 602 28.22 11.45 -1.30
N CYS A 603 27.47 11.11 -2.37
CA CYS A 603 27.00 9.75 -2.60
C CYS A 603 28.14 8.79 -2.93
N VAL A 604 29.13 9.22 -3.71
CA VAL A 604 30.33 8.41 -4.01
C VAL A 604 31.13 8.15 -2.74
N ASN A 605 31.38 9.17 -1.92
CA ASN A 605 32.06 9.02 -0.64
C ASN A 605 31.27 8.10 0.31
N PHE A 606 29.98 8.33 0.47
CA PHE A 606 29.08 7.47 1.28
C PHE A 606 29.14 6.02 0.81
N ARG A 607 29.03 5.77 -0.50
CA ARG A 607 29.12 4.42 -1.07
C ARG A 607 30.46 3.77 -0.78
N GLN A 608 31.56 4.51 -0.93
CA GLN A 608 32.90 3.99 -0.68
C GLN A 608 33.07 3.59 0.80
N GLU A 609 32.74 4.50 1.73
CA GLU A 609 32.78 4.21 3.17
C GLU A 609 31.89 3.02 3.55
N PHE A 610 30.72 2.88 2.91
CA PHE A 610 29.82 1.76 3.13
C PHE A 610 30.41 0.44 2.59
N LEU A 611 31.01 0.45 1.41
CA LEU A 611 31.64 -0.71 0.78
C LEU A 611 32.87 -1.18 1.56
N ASP A 612 33.74 -0.26 1.96
CA ASP A 612 34.96 -0.55 2.72
C ASP A 612 34.65 -1.27 4.03
N VAL A 613 33.54 -0.90 4.67
CA VAL A 613 33.12 -1.48 5.94
C VAL A 613 32.36 -2.79 5.77
N THR A 614 31.50 -2.91 4.75
CA THR A 614 30.48 -3.98 4.71
C THR A 614 30.61 -4.95 3.55
N GLY A 615 31.31 -4.58 2.49
CA GLY A 615 31.34 -5.30 1.21
C GLY A 615 30.03 -5.27 0.42
N VAL A 616 29.01 -4.52 0.87
CA VAL A 616 27.69 -4.45 0.24
C VAL A 616 27.48 -3.08 -0.38
N ASP A 617 27.14 -3.01 -1.67
CA ASP A 617 26.80 -1.72 -2.30
C ASP A 617 25.41 -1.24 -1.82
N PRO A 618 25.32 -0.10 -1.10
CA PRO A 618 24.06 0.39 -0.56
C PRO A 618 23.05 0.73 -1.66
N PHE A 619 23.52 1.24 -2.81
CA PHE A 619 22.64 1.72 -3.87
C PHE A 619 22.01 0.61 -4.68
N GLN A 620 22.40 -0.66 -4.50
CA GLN A 620 21.66 -1.81 -5.07
C GLN A 620 20.31 -2.06 -4.38
N TYR A 621 20.05 -1.36 -3.27
CA TYR A 621 18.79 -1.40 -2.53
C TYR A 621 18.00 -0.11 -2.79
N ILE A 622 16.86 0.05 -2.11
CA ILE A 622 15.98 1.23 -2.25
C ILE A 622 16.09 2.16 -1.04
N THR A 623 16.43 1.62 0.13
CA THR A 623 16.50 2.38 1.38
C THR A 623 17.66 1.90 2.25
N ILE A 624 18.17 2.78 3.14
CA ILE A 624 19.20 2.42 4.12
C ILE A 624 18.83 1.19 4.94
N ALA A 625 17.58 1.11 5.43
CA ALA A 625 17.12 -0.05 6.21
C ALA A 625 17.20 -1.37 5.42
N SER A 626 16.99 -1.33 4.11
CA SER A 626 17.11 -2.51 3.25
C SER A 626 18.57 -2.89 3.01
N ALA A 627 19.48 -1.91 2.92
CA ALA A 627 20.91 -2.13 2.87
C ALA A 627 21.44 -2.70 4.21
N CYS A 628 21.04 -2.13 5.36
CA CYS A 628 21.36 -2.66 6.70
C CYS A 628 20.94 -4.12 6.86
N MET A 629 19.72 -4.47 6.46
CA MET A 629 19.23 -5.86 6.49
C MET A 629 20.06 -6.78 5.59
N ALA A 630 20.52 -6.29 4.44
CA ALA A 630 21.41 -7.07 3.58
C ALA A 630 22.78 -7.29 4.22
N VAL A 631 23.37 -6.27 4.84
CA VAL A 631 24.64 -6.39 5.58
C VAL A 631 24.51 -7.38 6.72
N PHE A 632 23.44 -7.29 7.53
CA PHE A 632 23.17 -8.25 8.60
C PHE A 632 23.08 -9.68 8.06
N ARG A 633 22.31 -9.91 7.00
CA ARG A 633 22.16 -11.24 6.39
C ARG A 633 23.43 -11.77 5.72
N THR A 634 24.34 -10.89 5.31
CA THR A 634 25.59 -11.28 4.65
C THR A 634 26.65 -11.61 5.68
N ASN A 635 26.81 -10.75 6.70
CA ASN A 635 27.98 -10.74 7.57
C ASN A 635 27.71 -11.20 9.01
N HIS A 636 26.45 -11.19 9.47
CA HIS A 636 26.14 -11.35 10.91
C HIS A 636 25.02 -12.36 11.24
N LEU A 637 24.23 -12.81 10.25
CA LEU A 637 23.15 -13.77 10.48
C LEU A 637 23.71 -15.17 10.78
N PHE A 638 23.41 -15.68 11.98
CA PHE A 638 23.63 -17.08 12.33
C PHE A 638 22.61 -17.98 11.60
N PRO A 639 23.04 -18.99 10.83
CA PRO A 639 22.14 -19.93 10.19
C PRO A 639 21.21 -20.62 11.21
N GLY A 640 19.92 -20.77 10.87
CA GLY A 640 18.95 -21.44 11.75
C GLY A 640 18.47 -20.63 12.96
N SER A 641 18.89 -19.38 13.12
CA SER A 641 18.51 -18.55 14.30
C SER A 641 17.13 -17.90 14.17
N ILE A 642 16.89 -17.13 13.10
CA ILE A 642 15.67 -16.33 12.92
C ILE A 642 14.66 -17.10 12.07
N ALA A 643 13.52 -17.44 12.65
CA ALA A 643 12.40 -18.04 11.93
C ALA A 643 11.80 -17.13 10.86
N VAL A 644 11.38 -17.72 9.75
CA VAL A 644 10.45 -17.08 8.80
C VAL A 644 9.04 -17.31 9.31
N VAL A 645 8.40 -16.23 9.76
CA VAL A 645 7.04 -16.24 10.31
C VAL A 645 6.04 -16.54 9.19
N PRO A 646 5.28 -17.65 9.23
CA PRO A 646 4.35 -17.99 8.16
C PRO A 646 3.23 -16.93 8.02
N VAL A 647 2.88 -16.55 6.79
CA VAL A 647 1.81 -15.55 6.52
C VAL A 647 0.45 -15.98 7.06
N GLN A 648 0.19 -17.29 7.09
CA GLN A 648 -1.06 -17.86 7.63
C GLN A 648 -0.97 -18.16 9.14
N GLY A 649 0.08 -17.68 9.81
CA GLY A 649 0.35 -18.01 11.22
C GLY A 649 1.02 -19.37 11.40
N TYR A 650 1.44 -19.66 12.63
CA TYR A 650 2.18 -20.87 12.98
C TYR A 650 1.36 -22.16 12.96
N ILE A 651 0.04 -22.02 12.84
CA ILE A 651 -0.90 -23.12 12.90
C ILE A 651 -1.31 -23.44 11.46
N LYS A 652 -0.50 -24.27 10.79
CA LYS A 652 -0.88 -24.81 9.48
C LYS A 652 -1.97 -25.86 9.72
N ASN A 653 -3.09 -25.76 8.98
CA ASN A 653 -4.18 -26.76 8.89
C ASN A 653 -5.35 -26.64 9.86
N ILE A 654 -5.70 -25.45 10.34
CA ILE A 654 -7.01 -25.27 11.00
C ILE A 654 -7.88 -24.44 10.07
N ASN A 655 -8.96 -25.05 9.57
CA ASN A 655 -9.87 -24.49 8.56
C ASN A 655 -11.07 -23.78 9.20
N THR A 656 -11.04 -23.53 10.52
CA THR A 656 -12.15 -22.86 11.20
C THR A 656 -12.24 -21.38 10.82
N SER A 657 -13.35 -21.03 10.19
CA SER A 657 -13.71 -19.63 9.98
C SER A 657 -14.33 -19.04 11.26
N ARG A 658 -14.26 -17.71 11.44
CA ARG A 658 -15.01 -17.03 12.52
C ARG A 658 -16.50 -17.38 12.47
N ALA A 659 -17.05 -17.50 11.25
CA ALA A 659 -18.42 -17.92 11.03
C ALA A 659 -18.70 -19.34 11.57
N SER A 660 -17.75 -20.27 11.39
CA SER A 660 -17.83 -21.62 11.98
C SER A 660 -17.88 -21.57 13.50
N ILE A 661 -17.01 -20.79 14.14
CA ILE A 661 -16.97 -20.66 15.61
C ILE A 661 -18.27 -20.04 16.15
N GLU A 662 -18.73 -18.96 15.52
CA GLU A 662 -19.99 -18.29 15.86
C GLU A 662 -21.18 -19.26 15.77
N TRP A 663 -21.23 -20.08 14.72
CA TRP A 663 -22.27 -21.07 14.52
C TRP A 663 -22.22 -22.18 15.59
N LEU A 664 -21.07 -22.79 15.82
CA LEU A 664 -20.91 -23.87 16.80
C LEU A 664 -21.19 -23.40 18.23
N LYS A 665 -20.78 -22.18 18.60
CA LYS A 665 -21.08 -21.58 19.90
C LYS A 665 -22.55 -21.23 20.08
N TYR A 666 -23.21 -20.82 19.01
CA TYR A 666 -24.66 -20.63 19.02
C TYR A 666 -25.38 -21.97 19.24
N LEU A 667 -24.93 -23.05 18.57
CA LEU A 667 -25.47 -24.40 18.76
C LEU A 667 -25.28 -24.93 20.19
N GLU A 668 -24.10 -24.80 20.79
CA GLU A 668 -23.88 -25.18 22.19
C GLU A 668 -24.89 -24.51 23.13
N LYS A 669 -25.22 -23.22 22.88
CA LYS A 669 -26.18 -22.47 23.68
C LYS A 669 -27.63 -22.91 23.44
N THR A 670 -27.99 -23.22 22.20
CA THR A 670 -29.38 -23.56 21.84
C THR A 670 -29.72 -25.03 22.06
N GLU A 671 -28.76 -25.92 21.89
CA GLU A 671 -28.95 -27.38 21.99
C GLU A 671 -28.53 -27.94 23.36
N ASP A 672 -28.02 -27.10 24.28
CA ASP A 672 -27.54 -27.47 25.63
C ASP A 672 -26.61 -28.70 25.62
N CYS A 673 -25.70 -28.76 24.64
CA CYS A 673 -24.75 -29.84 24.49
C CYS A 673 -23.32 -29.30 24.42
N TYR A 674 -22.36 -30.05 24.97
CA TYR A 674 -20.96 -29.71 24.85
C TYR A 674 -20.42 -30.17 23.49
N ILE A 675 -20.01 -29.21 22.65
CA ILE A 675 -19.40 -29.49 21.35
C ILE A 675 -17.90 -29.28 21.50
N HIS A 676 -17.09 -30.33 21.38
CA HIS A 676 -15.64 -30.16 21.26
C HIS A 676 -15.35 -29.42 19.95
N GLN A 677 -15.00 -28.15 20.09
CA GLN A 677 -14.70 -27.24 19.00
C GLN A 677 -13.49 -26.38 19.33
N TYR A 678 -12.99 -25.72 18.30
CA TYR A 678 -11.81 -24.86 18.40
C TYR A 678 -11.87 -23.81 19.53
N ALA A 679 -13.03 -23.17 19.71
CA ALA A 679 -13.19 -22.08 20.66
C ALA A 679 -13.25 -22.52 22.15
N ASN A 680 -13.22 -23.82 22.43
CA ASN A 680 -13.26 -24.36 23.79
C ASN A 680 -11.88 -24.60 24.41
N GLY A 681 -10.79 -24.25 23.71
CA GLY A 681 -9.41 -24.36 24.20
C GLY A 681 -8.70 -25.69 23.88
N GLN A 682 -9.46 -26.73 23.50
CA GLN A 682 -8.94 -28.08 23.20
C GLN A 682 -8.55 -28.29 21.71
N GLY A 683 -8.77 -27.31 20.84
CA GLY A 683 -8.49 -27.41 19.39
C GLY A 683 -9.57 -28.14 18.58
N GLU A 684 -9.30 -28.38 17.28
CA GLU A 684 -10.16 -29.22 16.42
C GLU A 684 -9.92 -30.71 16.76
N VAL A 685 -11.00 -31.49 16.89
CA VAL A 685 -10.91 -32.92 17.21
C VAL A 685 -10.51 -33.71 15.97
N LYS A 686 -9.61 -34.68 16.14
CA LYS A 686 -9.23 -35.61 15.09
C LYS A 686 -10.05 -36.90 15.20
N VAL A 687 -11.03 -37.06 14.33
CA VAL A 687 -11.89 -38.27 14.23
C VAL A 687 -11.46 -39.06 13.00
N GLU A 688 -11.20 -40.36 13.15
CA GLU A 688 -10.76 -41.25 12.04
C GLU A 688 -9.59 -40.69 11.22
N GLY A 689 -8.63 -40.06 11.90
CA GLY A 689 -7.44 -39.49 11.26
C GLY A 689 -7.65 -38.14 10.56
N ARG A 690 -8.83 -37.50 10.69
CA ARG A 690 -9.18 -36.21 10.06
C ARG A 690 -9.68 -35.19 11.09
N PHE A 691 -9.38 -33.91 10.86
CA PHE A 691 -9.91 -32.82 11.68
C PHE A 691 -11.34 -32.48 11.27
N VAL A 692 -12.20 -32.24 12.26
CA VAL A 692 -13.60 -31.80 12.08
C VAL A 692 -13.83 -30.46 12.78
N ASP A 693 -14.80 -29.66 12.30
CA ASP A 693 -15.04 -28.31 12.83
C ASP A 693 -15.62 -28.34 14.27
N GLY A 694 -16.51 -29.30 14.57
CA GLY A 694 -17.02 -29.56 15.92
C GLY A 694 -17.42 -31.02 16.13
N TYR A 695 -17.28 -31.54 17.35
CA TYR A 695 -17.64 -32.91 17.70
C TYR A 695 -18.31 -32.98 19.08
N CYS A 696 -19.53 -33.49 19.16
CA CYS A 696 -20.21 -33.76 20.43
C CYS A 696 -20.05 -35.24 20.78
N GLU A 697 -19.33 -35.54 21.87
CA GLU A 697 -19.06 -36.92 22.30
C GLU A 697 -20.34 -37.61 22.80
N GLU A 698 -21.17 -36.89 23.57
CA GLU A 698 -22.43 -37.42 24.15
C GLU A 698 -23.39 -37.95 23.07
N THR A 699 -23.48 -37.25 21.94
CA THR A 699 -24.40 -37.60 20.85
C THR A 699 -23.72 -38.28 19.66
N ARG A 700 -22.39 -38.47 19.72
CA ARG A 700 -21.54 -38.89 18.58
C ARG A 700 -21.82 -38.11 17.30
N THR A 701 -22.06 -36.80 17.44
CA THR A 701 -22.41 -35.91 16.32
C THR A 701 -21.19 -35.08 15.89
N ILE A 702 -20.89 -35.07 14.61
CA ILE A 702 -19.89 -34.21 13.97
C ILE A 702 -20.62 -33.03 13.33
N TYR A 703 -20.20 -31.82 13.65
CA TYR A 703 -20.68 -30.57 13.05
C TYR A 703 -19.62 -30.05 12.08
N GLN A 704 -20.01 -29.78 10.84
CA GLN A 704 -19.09 -29.41 9.76
C GLN A 704 -19.54 -28.13 9.06
N PHE A 705 -18.65 -27.12 9.00
CA PHE A 705 -18.95 -25.82 8.41
C PHE A 705 -18.46 -25.75 6.96
N MET A 706 -19.39 -25.70 6.03
CA MET A 706 -19.13 -25.76 4.60
C MET A 706 -18.90 -24.36 4.01
N GLY A 707 -17.64 -23.92 4.04
CA GLY A 707 -17.18 -22.74 3.30
C GLY A 707 -17.49 -22.86 1.81
N CYS A 708 -18.27 -21.92 1.26
CA CYS A 708 -18.87 -22.07 -0.08
C CYS A 708 -17.82 -22.13 -1.19
N PHE A 709 -16.73 -21.37 -1.01
CA PHE A 709 -15.61 -21.31 -1.94
C PHE A 709 -14.77 -22.60 -1.92
N TYR A 710 -14.46 -23.12 -0.73
CA TYR A 710 -13.57 -24.27 -0.54
C TYR A 710 -14.24 -25.62 -0.84
N HIS A 711 -15.54 -25.74 -0.57
CA HIS A 711 -16.28 -27.00 -0.67
C HIS A 711 -17.20 -27.09 -1.91
N GLY A 712 -17.10 -26.15 -2.86
CA GLY A 712 -17.78 -26.31 -4.15
C GLY A 712 -19.29 -26.05 -4.15
N CYS A 713 -19.76 -24.98 -3.47
CA CYS A 713 -21.19 -24.69 -3.35
C CYS A 713 -21.85 -24.38 -4.72
N GLU A 714 -22.88 -25.15 -5.10
CA GLU A 714 -23.58 -25.00 -6.39
C GLU A 714 -24.51 -23.79 -6.46
N THR A 715 -25.02 -23.31 -5.33
CA THR A 715 -25.82 -22.07 -5.26
C THR A 715 -24.95 -20.82 -5.41
N CYS A 716 -23.73 -20.84 -4.87
CA CYS A 716 -22.82 -19.69 -4.91
C CYS A 716 -21.91 -19.67 -6.15
N TYR A 717 -21.63 -20.84 -6.75
CA TYR A 717 -20.66 -20.96 -7.84
C TYR A 717 -21.13 -21.93 -8.92
N ASN A 718 -20.85 -21.61 -10.19
CA ASN A 718 -21.13 -22.54 -11.29
C ASN A 718 -20.27 -23.83 -11.13
N PRO A 719 -20.86 -25.04 -11.23
CA PRO A 719 -20.18 -26.31 -11.00
C PRO A 719 -18.91 -26.51 -11.84
N ASN A 720 -18.88 -25.97 -13.07
CA ASN A 720 -17.76 -26.08 -13.99
C ASN A 720 -16.67 -25.02 -13.78
N THR A 721 -16.87 -24.08 -12.85
CA THR A 721 -15.86 -23.07 -12.50
C THR A 721 -14.63 -23.75 -11.93
N ILE A 722 -13.44 -23.44 -12.45
CA ILE A 722 -12.18 -23.96 -11.89
C ILE A 722 -11.82 -23.19 -10.62
N HIS A 723 -11.70 -23.90 -9.50
CA HIS A 723 -11.23 -23.38 -8.23
C HIS A 723 -9.76 -22.93 -8.35
N PRO A 724 -9.43 -21.68 -8.01
CA PRO A 724 -8.12 -21.11 -8.32
C PRO A 724 -6.97 -21.61 -7.45
N LEU A 725 -7.27 -22.22 -6.29
CA LEU A 725 -6.24 -22.80 -5.39
C LEU A 725 -6.01 -24.29 -5.63
N HIS A 726 -7.09 -25.02 -5.93
CA HIS A 726 -7.04 -26.48 -6.10
C HIS A 726 -6.90 -26.89 -7.56
N HIS A 727 -7.11 -25.96 -8.50
CA HIS A 727 -7.10 -26.21 -9.94
C HIS A 727 -8.07 -27.34 -10.37
N LYS A 728 -9.14 -27.53 -9.59
CA LYS A 728 -10.24 -28.48 -9.82
C LYS A 728 -11.54 -27.72 -10.08
N PRO A 729 -12.47 -28.25 -10.89
CA PRO A 729 -13.80 -27.67 -11.00
C PRO A 729 -14.58 -27.74 -9.67
N MET A 730 -15.47 -26.78 -9.40
CA MET A 730 -16.24 -26.70 -8.15
C MET A 730 -17.06 -27.98 -7.88
N TRP A 731 -17.60 -28.62 -8.92
CA TRP A 731 -18.31 -29.91 -8.76
C TRP A 731 -17.42 -31.01 -8.18
N SER A 732 -16.12 -31.00 -8.52
CA SER A 732 -15.18 -32.00 -8.01
C SER A 732 -14.89 -31.75 -6.54
N LEU A 733 -14.84 -30.50 -6.09
CA LEU A 733 -14.66 -30.17 -4.67
C LEU A 733 -15.89 -30.59 -3.85
N LYS A 734 -17.09 -30.34 -4.37
CA LYS A 734 -18.33 -30.81 -3.73
C LYS A 734 -18.37 -32.33 -3.62
N LYS A 735 -17.99 -33.04 -4.69
CA LYS A 735 -17.91 -34.50 -4.68
C LYS A 735 -16.89 -35.00 -3.65
N ASP A 736 -15.73 -34.36 -3.58
CA ASP A 736 -14.71 -34.70 -2.57
C ASP A 736 -15.28 -34.53 -1.14
N SER A 737 -16.01 -33.45 -0.85
CA SER A 737 -16.68 -33.23 0.44
C SER A 737 -17.79 -34.24 0.75
N GLN A 738 -18.60 -34.63 -0.25
CA GLN A 738 -19.65 -35.64 -0.09
C GLN A 738 -19.07 -37.02 0.23
N VAL A 739 -17.97 -37.40 -0.42
CA VAL A 739 -17.25 -38.65 -0.11
C VAL A 739 -16.72 -38.62 1.32
N GLN A 740 -16.23 -37.47 1.79
CA GLN A 740 -15.76 -37.35 3.17
C GLN A 740 -16.90 -37.53 4.18
N LYS A 741 -18.06 -36.91 3.93
CA LYS A 741 -19.24 -37.09 4.76
C LYS A 741 -19.66 -38.55 4.84
N GLN A 742 -19.79 -39.21 3.67
CA GLN A 742 -20.20 -40.61 3.61
C GLN A 742 -19.27 -41.53 4.41
N GLN A 743 -17.95 -41.30 4.35
CA GLN A 743 -16.97 -42.06 5.14
C GLN A 743 -17.14 -41.88 6.65
N LEU A 744 -17.51 -40.67 7.11
CA LEU A 744 -17.76 -40.41 8.53
C LEU A 744 -19.08 -41.04 9.00
N GLU A 745 -20.11 -41.02 8.16
CA GLU A 745 -21.39 -41.70 8.43
C GLU A 745 -21.23 -43.22 8.45
N GLU A 746 -20.47 -43.80 7.52
CA GLU A 746 -20.12 -45.23 7.49
C GLU A 746 -19.30 -45.66 8.72
N ALA A 747 -18.51 -44.75 9.30
CA ALA A 747 -17.80 -44.96 10.57
C ALA A 747 -18.71 -44.83 11.82
N GLY A 748 -20.02 -44.58 11.63
CA GLY A 748 -21.01 -44.56 12.71
C GLY A 748 -21.17 -43.22 13.41
N TYR A 749 -20.84 -42.11 12.76
CA TYR A 749 -21.04 -40.75 13.26
C TYR A 749 -22.22 -40.06 12.59
N LYS A 750 -22.97 -39.23 13.33
CA LYS A 750 -24.01 -38.36 12.76
C LYS A 750 -23.37 -37.06 12.27
N VAL A 751 -23.48 -36.70 10.99
CA VAL A 751 -22.84 -35.49 10.43
C VAL A 751 -23.88 -34.39 10.14
N ILE A 752 -23.72 -33.21 10.77
CA ILE A 752 -24.55 -32.02 10.56
C ILE A 752 -23.73 -30.95 9.83
N GLU A 753 -24.23 -30.47 8.69
CA GLU A 753 -23.54 -29.50 7.84
C GLU A 753 -24.22 -28.12 7.85
N MET A 754 -23.43 -27.05 7.92
CA MET A 754 -23.91 -25.67 7.73
C MET A 754 -23.14 -24.98 6.62
N TRP A 755 -23.83 -24.48 5.60
CA TRP A 755 -23.19 -23.76 4.50
C TRP A 755 -23.01 -22.27 4.82
N GLU A 756 -21.86 -21.72 4.46
CA GLU A 756 -21.49 -20.33 4.73
C GLU A 756 -22.55 -19.32 4.27
N HIS A 757 -23.10 -19.46 3.06
CA HIS A 757 -24.14 -18.56 2.57
C HIS A 757 -25.47 -18.66 3.35
N ALA A 758 -25.80 -19.85 3.86
CA ALA A 758 -26.98 -20.05 4.67
C ALA A 758 -26.81 -19.41 6.05
N PHE A 759 -25.64 -19.56 6.66
CA PHE A 759 -25.32 -18.90 7.93
C PHE A 759 -25.28 -17.36 7.81
N GLU A 760 -24.72 -16.83 6.72
CA GLU A 760 -24.75 -15.38 6.45
C GLU A 760 -26.18 -14.84 6.22
N SER A 761 -27.09 -15.68 5.71
CA SER A 761 -28.51 -15.34 5.66
C SER A 761 -29.13 -15.35 7.06
N MET A 762 -28.85 -16.38 7.87
CA MET A 762 -29.32 -16.47 9.27
C MET A 762 -28.90 -15.25 10.10
N LYS A 763 -27.66 -14.78 9.98
CA LYS A 763 -27.19 -13.55 10.67
C LYS A 763 -28.07 -12.33 10.39
N LYS A 764 -28.71 -12.28 9.21
CA LYS A 764 -29.57 -11.16 8.81
C LYS A 764 -31.02 -11.36 9.24
N THR A 765 -31.51 -12.59 9.24
CA THR A 765 -32.94 -12.91 9.43
C THR A 765 -33.29 -13.36 10.85
N ASP A 766 -32.37 -13.98 11.58
CA ASP A 766 -32.61 -14.56 12.91
C ASP A 766 -32.34 -13.53 14.04
N PRO A 767 -33.37 -13.13 14.80
CA PRO A 767 -33.22 -12.19 15.91
C PRO A 767 -32.39 -12.74 17.09
N LEU A 768 -32.52 -14.03 17.42
CA LEU A 768 -31.84 -14.65 18.55
C LEU A 768 -30.33 -14.78 18.29
N LEU A 769 -29.97 -15.12 17.04
CA LEU A 769 -28.57 -15.14 16.63
C LEU A 769 -27.95 -13.74 16.68
N LYS A 770 -28.68 -12.69 16.28
CA LYS A 770 -28.18 -11.30 16.38
C LYS A 770 -27.92 -10.88 17.82
N GLU A 771 -28.83 -11.19 18.73
CA GLU A 771 -28.69 -10.87 20.15
C GLU A 771 -27.52 -11.65 20.78
N PHE A 772 -27.38 -12.93 20.43
CA PHE A 772 -26.23 -13.73 20.83
C PHE A 772 -24.91 -13.13 20.33
N LEU A 773 -24.81 -12.79 19.04
CA LEU A 773 -23.60 -12.21 18.46
C LEU A 773 -23.25 -10.82 19.00
N ALA A 774 -24.23 -10.07 19.53
CA ALA A 774 -24.00 -8.79 20.19
C ALA A 774 -23.32 -8.94 21.56
N THR A 775 -23.52 -10.07 22.24
CA THR A 775 -22.97 -10.37 23.57
C THR A 775 -21.79 -11.36 23.54
N PHE A 776 -21.68 -12.16 22.48
CA PHE A 776 -20.64 -13.16 22.31
C PHE A 776 -19.31 -12.54 21.87
N TYR A 777 -18.33 -12.56 22.77
CA TYR A 777 -16.95 -12.16 22.46
C TYR A 777 -16.11 -13.38 22.09
N CYS A 778 -15.96 -13.64 20.79
CA CYS A 778 -14.98 -14.60 20.30
C CYS A 778 -13.57 -14.00 20.48
N VAL A 779 -12.78 -14.52 21.42
CA VAL A 779 -11.37 -14.12 21.53
C VAL A 779 -10.66 -14.62 20.26
N PRO A 780 -10.19 -13.71 19.37
CA PRO A 780 -9.41 -14.14 18.21
C PRO A 780 -8.09 -14.74 18.68
N ARG A 781 -7.52 -15.65 17.90
CA ARG A 781 -6.19 -16.20 18.20
C ARG A 781 -5.16 -15.11 18.32
N LEU A 782 -4.11 -15.41 19.08
CA LEU A 782 -2.94 -14.57 19.22
C LEU A 782 -2.35 -14.27 17.85
N SER A 783 -2.50 -13.01 17.41
CA SER A 783 -1.78 -12.46 16.28
C SER A 783 -0.46 -11.86 16.80
N PRO A 784 0.71 -12.35 16.38
CA PRO A 784 1.99 -11.81 16.85
C PRO A 784 2.17 -10.31 16.61
N ARG A 785 1.47 -9.75 15.62
CA ARG A 785 1.52 -8.31 15.30
C ARG A 785 0.79 -7.45 16.35
N ASP A 786 -0.13 -8.02 17.11
CA ASP A 786 -0.84 -7.27 18.16
C ASP A 786 0.08 -6.92 19.33
N ALA A 787 1.12 -7.73 19.59
CA ALA A 787 2.16 -7.44 20.57
C ALA A 787 3.14 -6.34 20.13
N PHE A 788 3.14 -5.94 18.86
CA PHE A 788 4.10 -4.97 18.34
C PHE A 788 3.60 -3.53 18.53
N TYR A 789 3.94 -2.92 19.67
CA TYR A 789 3.63 -1.52 19.99
C TYR A 789 4.81 -0.57 19.70
N GLY A 790 4.53 0.71 19.53
CA GLY A 790 5.56 1.74 19.33
C GLY A 790 6.27 2.15 20.62
N GLY A 791 7.05 3.23 20.55
CA GLY A 791 7.66 3.88 21.71
C GLY A 791 6.62 4.49 22.66
N ARG A 792 7.00 4.67 23.92
CA ARG A 792 6.17 5.29 24.95
C ARG A 792 6.31 6.82 24.86
N THR A 793 5.18 7.52 24.68
CA THR A 793 5.16 8.99 24.65
C THR A 793 3.98 9.53 25.44
N GLY A 794 4.24 10.46 26.35
CA GLY A 794 3.23 11.08 27.20
C GLY A 794 3.71 12.38 27.86
N VAL A 795 2.74 13.14 28.34
CA VAL A 795 2.94 14.34 29.16
C VAL A 795 2.45 13.97 30.55
N SER A 796 3.25 14.20 31.58
CA SER A 796 2.87 13.98 32.98
C SER A 796 2.42 15.26 33.65
N LYS A 797 2.96 16.42 33.23
CA LYS A 797 2.54 17.75 33.69
C LYS A 797 2.57 18.74 32.53
N MET A 798 1.46 19.43 32.27
CA MET A 798 1.30 20.28 31.08
C MET A 798 2.01 21.63 31.21
N TYR A 799 2.20 22.13 32.43
CA TYR A 799 2.90 23.39 32.68
C TYR A 799 3.68 23.32 34.00
N HIS A 800 4.91 23.82 33.99
CA HIS A 800 5.71 23.97 35.19
C HIS A 800 6.72 25.12 35.04
N LYS A 801 6.82 25.94 36.07
CA LYS A 801 7.83 26.99 36.22
C LYS A 801 8.62 26.70 37.49
N VAL A 802 9.94 26.77 37.40
CA VAL A 802 10.83 26.47 38.53
C VAL A 802 10.72 27.53 39.62
N ASN A 803 10.80 27.09 40.87
CA ASN A 803 11.04 27.97 42.02
C ASN A 803 12.56 28.17 42.23
N SER A 804 12.96 29.00 43.20
CA SER A 804 14.38 29.40 43.40
C SER A 804 15.38 28.27 43.66
N LEU A 805 14.91 27.06 44.00
CA LEU A 805 15.75 25.89 44.32
C LEU A 805 15.61 24.74 43.30
N GLU A 806 14.65 24.82 42.37
CA GLU A 806 14.35 23.74 41.42
C GLU A 806 15.01 24.00 40.07
N LYS A 807 15.37 22.92 39.36
CA LYS A 807 15.82 22.99 37.96
C LYS A 807 15.06 21.97 37.14
N ILE A 808 14.80 22.26 35.87
CA ILE A 808 14.27 21.25 34.94
C ILE A 808 15.42 20.77 34.06
N LYS A 809 15.61 19.45 34.00
CA LYS A 809 16.64 18.79 33.19
C LYS A 809 16.00 18.03 32.03
N TYR A 810 16.73 17.95 30.92
CA TYR A 810 16.33 17.21 29.73
C TYR A 810 17.42 16.20 29.36
N ILE A 811 17.08 14.91 29.47
CA ILE A 811 18.00 13.80 29.19
C ILE A 811 17.49 12.91 28.06
N ASP A 812 18.40 12.35 27.29
CA ASP A 812 18.15 11.43 26.17
C ASP A 812 19.08 10.21 26.25
N TYR A 813 18.55 9.02 25.97
CA TYR A 813 19.37 7.81 25.93
C TYR A 813 20.29 7.80 24.70
N THR A 814 21.59 7.56 24.92
CA THR A 814 22.53 7.32 23.85
C THR A 814 22.23 6.00 23.15
N SER A 815 21.46 6.06 22.07
CA SER A 815 21.12 4.94 21.18
C SER A 815 20.36 3.80 21.88
N LEU A 816 19.17 4.12 22.42
CA LEU A 816 18.31 3.17 23.15
C LEU A 816 18.04 1.85 22.42
N TYR A 817 17.68 1.89 21.13
CA TYR A 817 17.40 0.66 20.38
C TYR A 817 18.67 -0.19 20.18
N PRO A 818 19.81 0.36 19.71
CA PRO A 818 21.08 -0.37 19.70
C PRO A 818 21.49 -0.98 21.05
N TYR A 819 21.29 -0.28 22.17
CA TYR A 819 21.51 -0.84 23.51
C TYR A 819 20.68 -2.11 23.73
N VAL A 820 19.37 -2.04 23.47
CA VAL A 820 18.45 -3.17 23.60
C VAL A 820 18.84 -4.31 22.66
N ASN A 821 19.25 -4.02 21.42
CA ASN A 821 19.70 -5.03 20.48
C ASN A 821 21.00 -5.72 20.91
N LYS A 822 21.88 -5.05 21.68
CA LYS A 822 23.14 -5.61 22.16
C LYS A 822 23.00 -6.45 23.43
N TYR A 823 22.18 -6.00 24.38
CA TYR A 823 22.17 -6.57 25.74
C TYR A 823 20.92 -7.41 26.06
N ALA A 824 19.80 -7.20 25.35
CA ALA A 824 18.57 -7.93 25.65
C ALA A 824 18.54 -9.33 25.01
N SER A 825 17.74 -10.21 25.59
CA SER A 825 17.55 -11.59 25.10
C SER A 825 16.46 -11.65 24.03
N TYR A 826 16.72 -12.30 22.90
CA TYR A 826 15.76 -12.43 21.79
C TYR A 826 15.33 -13.88 21.58
N PRO A 827 14.08 -14.12 21.12
CA PRO A 827 13.62 -15.45 20.76
C PRO A 827 14.40 -16.02 19.57
N VAL A 828 14.84 -17.27 19.69
CA VAL A 828 15.54 -18.03 18.65
C VAL A 828 14.69 -19.24 18.27
N GLY A 829 14.68 -19.59 16.99
CA GLY A 829 13.89 -20.73 16.53
C GLY A 829 12.45 -20.37 16.17
N HIS A 830 11.58 -21.38 16.22
CA HIS A 830 10.13 -21.24 16.04
C HIS A 830 9.43 -21.43 17.40
N PRO A 831 8.32 -20.74 17.68
CA PRO A 831 7.59 -20.90 18.92
C PRO A 831 6.85 -22.23 18.98
N GLN A 832 6.73 -22.76 20.19
CA GLN A 832 5.72 -23.73 20.59
C GLN A 832 4.43 -22.97 20.92
N ILE A 833 3.31 -23.39 20.31
CA ILE A 833 2.00 -22.80 20.54
C ILE A 833 1.31 -23.58 21.67
N ILE A 834 0.91 -22.88 22.72
CA ILE A 834 0.29 -23.46 23.92
C ILE A 834 -1.09 -22.82 24.09
N THR A 835 -2.13 -23.65 24.20
CA THR A 835 -3.54 -23.22 24.26
C THR A 835 -4.25 -23.67 25.52
N GLU A 836 -3.67 -24.58 26.27
CA GLU A 836 -4.25 -25.19 27.47
C GLU A 836 -3.15 -25.62 28.45
N ASN A 837 -3.56 -26.01 29.67
CA ASN A 837 -2.67 -26.48 30.74
C ASN A 837 -1.52 -25.51 31.03
N PHE A 838 -1.85 -24.22 31.13
CA PHE A 838 -0.87 -23.18 31.38
C PHE A 838 -0.26 -23.32 32.79
N GLY A 839 1.04 -23.56 32.87
CA GLY A 839 1.85 -23.30 34.06
C GLY A 839 1.98 -21.80 34.41
N PRO A 840 2.76 -21.46 35.45
CA PRO A 840 3.09 -20.09 35.83
C PRO A 840 3.63 -19.27 34.64
N ILE A 841 3.25 -17.98 34.56
CA ILE A 841 3.68 -17.11 33.45
C ILE A 841 5.20 -16.92 33.37
N THR A 842 5.91 -17.10 34.50
CA THR A 842 7.36 -17.04 34.63
C THR A 842 8.09 -18.10 33.79
N ASP A 843 7.40 -19.18 33.46
CA ASP A 843 7.99 -20.31 32.72
C ASP A 843 8.01 -20.05 31.21
N TYR A 844 7.35 -18.98 30.74
CA TYR A 844 7.20 -18.69 29.32
C TYR A 844 7.98 -17.46 28.86
N PHE A 845 8.79 -17.68 27.83
CA PHE A 845 9.45 -16.64 27.05
C PHE A 845 8.83 -16.53 25.65
N GLY A 846 8.28 -15.37 25.27
CA GLY A 846 7.67 -15.19 23.95
C GLY A 846 6.53 -14.17 23.95
N LEU A 847 5.39 -14.54 23.37
CA LEU A 847 4.17 -13.71 23.37
C LEU A 847 3.05 -14.39 24.17
N VAL A 848 2.24 -13.59 24.85
CA VAL A 848 1.08 -14.06 25.61
C VAL A 848 -0.14 -13.20 25.27
N SER A 849 -1.27 -13.87 25.05
CA SER A 849 -2.60 -13.26 25.02
C SER A 849 -3.28 -13.57 26.34
N CYS A 850 -3.65 -12.53 27.10
CA CYS A 850 -4.27 -12.69 28.40
C CYS A 850 -5.23 -11.55 28.74
N THR A 851 -6.04 -11.77 29.76
CA THR A 851 -6.82 -10.76 30.46
C THR A 851 -6.15 -10.49 31.80
N ILE A 852 -5.85 -9.21 32.08
CA ILE A 852 -5.07 -8.79 33.23
C ILE A 852 -5.71 -7.55 33.89
N THR A 853 -5.77 -7.53 35.23
CA THR A 853 -6.27 -6.41 36.02
C THR A 853 -5.10 -5.51 36.45
N PRO A 854 -5.11 -4.21 36.10
CA PRO A 854 -4.12 -3.25 36.61
C PRO A 854 -4.34 -2.86 38.08
N PRO A 855 -3.31 -2.39 38.81
CA PRO A 855 -3.46 -1.77 40.13
C PRO A 855 -4.21 -0.42 40.03
N ASN A 856 -4.65 0.12 41.16
CA ASN A 856 -5.45 1.36 41.21
C ASN A 856 -4.61 2.64 41.11
N ASP A 857 -3.41 2.65 41.72
CA ASP A 857 -2.69 3.88 42.06
C ASP A 857 -1.30 3.94 41.43
N LEU A 858 -1.19 3.55 40.15
CA LEU A 858 0.07 3.54 39.44
C LEU A 858 0.20 4.75 38.50
N PHE A 859 1.04 5.71 38.88
CA PHE A 859 1.23 6.96 38.14
C PHE A 859 1.72 6.76 36.69
N HIS A 860 2.58 5.76 36.49
CA HIS A 860 3.07 5.32 35.19
C HIS A 860 2.63 3.86 34.95
N PRO A 861 1.56 3.61 34.17
CA PRO A 861 1.14 2.24 33.85
C PRO A 861 2.18 1.52 32.99
N VAL A 862 2.31 0.19 33.15
CA VAL A 862 3.31 -0.62 32.44
C VAL A 862 2.82 -0.99 31.04
N LEU A 863 1.62 -1.60 30.96
CA LEU A 863 1.17 -2.24 29.73
C LEU A 863 0.59 -1.26 28.72
N PRO A 864 0.99 -1.37 27.44
CA PRO A 864 0.35 -0.63 26.36
C PRO A 864 -1.04 -1.20 26.04
N TYR A 865 -1.97 -0.32 25.70
CA TYR A 865 -3.31 -0.67 25.23
C TYR A 865 -3.69 0.18 24.01
N ARG A 866 -4.32 -0.44 23.00
CA ARG A 866 -4.80 0.26 21.79
C ARG A 866 -6.30 0.46 21.87
N SER A 867 -6.73 1.72 21.86
CA SER A 867 -8.14 2.10 21.71
C SER A 867 -8.27 3.14 20.59
N ASN A 868 -9.21 2.94 19.66
CA ASN A 868 -9.43 3.81 18.50
C ASN A 868 -8.15 4.17 17.72
N ASN A 869 -7.30 3.16 17.44
CA ASN A 869 -5.98 3.29 16.80
C ASN A 869 -4.95 4.18 17.55
N LYS A 870 -5.22 4.58 18.79
CA LYS A 870 -4.28 5.32 19.65
C LYS A 870 -3.64 4.39 20.68
N LEU A 871 -2.34 4.59 20.91
CA LEU A 871 -1.59 3.90 21.94
C LEU A 871 -1.71 4.66 23.27
N ILE A 872 -2.29 4.01 24.27
CA ILE A 872 -2.60 4.55 25.59
C ILE A 872 -2.02 3.62 26.65
N PHE A 873 -1.59 4.21 27.77
CA PHE A 873 -1.15 3.49 28.97
C PHE A 873 -2.11 3.90 30.09
N GLY A 874 -3.02 3.00 30.46
CA GLY A 874 -4.06 3.26 31.46
C GLY A 874 -4.30 2.04 32.37
N LEU A 875 -5.11 2.25 33.41
CA LEU A 875 -5.37 1.29 34.49
C LEU A 875 -6.81 0.74 34.46
N CYS A 876 -7.66 1.23 33.57
CA CYS A 876 -9.04 0.77 33.40
C CYS A 876 -9.43 0.78 31.93
N ARG A 877 -9.85 -0.37 31.39
CA ARG A 877 -10.36 -0.49 30.02
C ARG A 877 -11.52 0.46 29.76
N MET A 878 -12.56 0.41 30.59
CA MET A 878 -13.75 1.24 30.41
C MET A 878 -13.41 2.73 30.41
N CYS A 879 -12.61 3.23 31.36
CA CYS A 879 -12.20 4.64 31.37
C CYS A 879 -11.44 5.05 30.09
N ILE A 880 -10.64 4.16 29.52
CA ILE A 880 -9.92 4.42 28.27
C ILE A 880 -10.89 4.49 27.09
N GLU A 881 -11.82 3.54 26.99
CA GLU A 881 -12.79 3.43 25.90
C GLU A 881 -13.83 4.56 25.93
N THR A 882 -14.32 4.94 27.13
CA THR A 882 -15.31 6.02 27.32
C THR A 882 -14.71 7.41 27.46
N ARG A 883 -13.38 7.52 27.55
CA ARG A 883 -12.66 8.80 27.80
C ARG A 883 -13.11 9.50 29.08
N GLN A 884 -13.39 8.73 30.13
CA GLN A 884 -13.82 9.27 31.42
C GLN A 884 -12.72 10.10 32.08
N ASN A 885 -13.08 11.30 32.55
CA ASN A 885 -12.17 12.21 33.24
C ASN A 885 -12.29 12.14 34.78
N ASP A 886 -13.41 11.65 35.31
CA ASP A 886 -13.61 11.52 36.75
C ASP A 886 -12.87 10.30 37.35
N SER A 887 -12.81 10.24 38.68
CA SER A 887 -12.27 9.08 39.40
C SER A 887 -12.97 7.77 38.99
N CYS A 888 -12.23 6.67 39.00
CA CYS A 888 -12.71 5.40 38.47
C CYS A 888 -13.56 4.66 39.51
N THR A 889 -14.85 4.51 39.22
CA THR A 889 -15.81 3.74 40.02
C THR A 889 -16.12 2.35 39.44
N HIS A 890 -15.48 2.00 38.33
CA HIS A 890 -15.70 0.73 37.63
C HIS A 890 -15.25 -0.49 38.45
N THR A 891 -15.99 -1.59 38.28
CA THR A 891 -15.69 -2.89 38.88
C THR A 891 -14.38 -3.49 38.34
N GLN A 892 -13.83 -4.49 39.04
CA GLN A 892 -12.60 -5.15 38.61
C GLN A 892 -12.71 -5.76 37.20
N SER A 893 -13.87 -6.35 36.85
CA SER A 893 -14.13 -6.92 35.54
C SER A 893 -14.12 -5.87 34.42
N GLU A 894 -14.72 -4.71 34.67
CA GLU A 894 -14.74 -3.58 33.73
C GLU A 894 -13.36 -2.97 33.53
N ARG A 895 -12.49 -3.02 34.55
CA ARG A 895 -11.12 -2.50 34.48
C ARG A 895 -10.17 -3.39 33.70
N ASN A 896 -10.48 -4.68 33.56
CA ASN A 896 -9.62 -5.67 32.93
C ASN A 896 -9.18 -5.27 31.51
N LEU A 897 -7.87 -5.29 31.29
CA LEU A 897 -7.27 -5.15 29.97
C LEU A 897 -7.19 -6.53 29.33
N THR A 898 -7.65 -6.66 28.08
CA THR A 898 -7.45 -7.87 27.27
C THR A 898 -6.65 -7.51 26.05
N GLY A 899 -5.57 -8.26 25.79
CA GLY A 899 -4.66 -7.97 24.69
C GLY A 899 -3.55 -9.00 24.57
N THR A 900 -2.64 -8.74 23.64
CA THR A 900 -1.44 -9.54 23.41
C THR A 900 -0.21 -8.70 23.72
N TRP A 901 0.72 -9.26 24.50
CA TRP A 901 1.96 -8.59 24.94
C TRP A 901 3.15 -9.54 24.85
N VAL A 902 4.35 -8.97 24.91
CA VAL A 902 5.58 -9.73 25.09
C VAL A 902 5.67 -10.17 26.55
N THR A 903 6.04 -11.42 26.83
CA THR A 903 6.01 -11.96 28.21
C THR A 903 6.83 -11.13 29.18
N VAL A 904 7.95 -10.55 28.76
CA VAL A 904 8.79 -9.67 29.61
C VAL A 904 8.07 -8.40 30.10
N GLU A 905 7.15 -7.83 29.31
CA GLU A 905 6.33 -6.70 29.76
C GLU A 905 5.28 -7.13 30.77
N VAL A 906 4.72 -8.33 30.60
CA VAL A 906 3.74 -8.89 31.53
C VAL A 906 4.39 -9.25 32.86
N LEU A 907 5.61 -9.80 32.85
CA LEU A 907 6.39 -10.04 34.07
C LEU A 907 6.63 -8.72 34.82
N LYS A 908 7.04 -7.66 34.12
CA LYS A 908 7.19 -6.35 34.75
C LYS A 908 5.87 -5.79 35.28
N ALA A 909 4.76 -6.03 34.57
CA ALA A 909 3.45 -5.60 35.04
C ALA A 909 3.06 -6.30 36.35
N ILE A 910 3.31 -7.60 36.47
CA ILE A 910 3.04 -8.36 37.70
C ILE A 910 3.88 -7.84 38.87
N GLU A 911 5.16 -7.54 38.65
CA GLU A 911 6.02 -6.89 39.67
C GLU A 911 5.43 -5.56 40.17
N MET A 912 4.73 -4.82 39.30
CA MET A 912 4.07 -3.55 39.62
C MET A 912 2.63 -3.71 40.13
N GLY A 913 2.21 -4.93 40.50
CA GLY A 913 0.92 -5.21 41.14
C GLY A 913 -0.24 -5.55 40.19
N TYR A 914 0.04 -5.90 38.93
CA TYR A 914 -0.99 -6.39 38.01
C TYR A 914 -1.32 -7.86 38.31
N VAL A 915 -2.59 -8.25 38.16
CA VAL A 915 -3.06 -9.62 38.42
C VAL A 915 -3.60 -10.24 37.14
N ILE A 916 -3.02 -11.37 36.70
CA ILE A 916 -3.55 -12.13 35.55
C ILE A 916 -4.87 -12.78 35.95
N VAL A 917 -5.93 -12.48 35.21
CA VAL A 917 -7.26 -13.07 35.39
C VAL A 917 -7.37 -14.37 34.58
N LYS A 918 -6.92 -14.35 33.33
CA LYS A 918 -7.01 -15.49 32.41
C LYS A 918 -5.95 -15.43 31.32
N ILE A 919 -5.31 -16.56 31.04
CA ILE A 919 -4.45 -16.73 29.86
C ILE A 919 -5.28 -17.37 28.74
N HIS A 920 -5.20 -16.81 27.54
CA HIS A 920 -5.93 -17.31 26.36
C HIS A 920 -5.04 -18.15 25.45
N GLU A 921 -3.80 -17.72 25.21
CA GLU A 921 -2.84 -18.40 24.33
C GLU A 921 -1.40 -17.91 24.57
N ILE A 922 -0.41 -18.80 24.42
CA ILE A 922 1.02 -18.47 24.54
C ILE A 922 1.80 -18.98 23.33
N TYR A 923 2.69 -18.14 22.82
CA TYR A 923 3.70 -18.50 21.82
C TYR A 923 5.05 -18.52 22.55
N HIS A 924 5.49 -19.71 22.95
CA HIS A 924 6.67 -19.90 23.78
C HIS A 924 7.89 -20.31 22.95
N PHE A 925 9.01 -19.61 23.11
CA PHE A 925 10.30 -19.99 22.56
C PHE A 925 11.15 -20.64 23.66
N LYS A 926 11.57 -21.89 23.42
CA LYS A 926 12.46 -22.62 24.33
C LYS A 926 13.87 -22.02 24.36
N GLU A 927 14.32 -21.52 23.22
CA GLU A 927 15.64 -20.96 23.04
C GLU A 927 15.59 -19.43 22.96
N GLN A 928 16.57 -18.80 23.61
CA GLN A 928 16.75 -17.36 23.62
C GLN A 928 18.24 -17.02 23.47
N SER A 929 18.57 -15.86 22.92
CA SER A 929 19.95 -15.43 22.73
C SER A 929 20.13 -13.93 22.92
N THR A 930 21.15 -13.56 23.69
CA THR A 930 21.66 -12.18 23.81
C THR A 930 22.67 -11.82 22.71
N GLN A 931 23.13 -12.82 21.94
CA GLN A 931 24.19 -12.65 20.93
C GLN A 931 23.66 -12.39 19.52
N LEU A 932 22.34 -12.48 19.31
CA LEU A 932 21.71 -12.45 17.98
C LEU A 932 22.11 -11.22 17.13
N PHE A 933 22.25 -10.05 17.75
CA PHE A 933 22.68 -8.82 17.08
C PHE A 933 23.99 -8.26 17.60
N ASN A 934 24.62 -8.91 18.59
CA ASN A 934 25.80 -8.41 19.29
C ASN A 934 26.95 -8.10 18.30
N GLY A 935 27.27 -9.04 17.40
CA GLY A 935 28.31 -8.83 16.38
C GLY A 935 28.03 -7.66 15.43
N TYR A 936 26.76 -7.45 15.05
CA TYR A 936 26.37 -6.30 14.21
C TYR A 936 26.54 -4.99 14.98
N ILE A 937 26.00 -4.90 16.20
CA ILE A 937 26.07 -3.67 17.01
C ILE A 937 27.51 -3.33 17.37
N ASN A 938 28.32 -4.30 17.81
CA ASN A 938 29.72 -4.07 18.16
C ASN A 938 30.54 -3.56 16.98
N THR A 939 30.31 -4.12 15.78
CA THR A 939 31.01 -3.68 14.56
C THR A 939 30.75 -2.19 14.28
N PHE A 940 29.49 -1.77 14.25
CA PHE A 940 29.15 -0.38 13.92
C PHE A 940 29.37 0.58 15.09
N LEU A 941 29.30 0.11 16.33
CA LEU A 941 29.65 0.91 17.50
C LEU A 941 31.15 1.19 17.55
N LYS A 942 32.00 0.17 17.31
CA LYS A 942 33.45 0.32 17.15
C LYS A 942 33.78 1.36 16.08
N LEU A 943 33.21 1.20 14.87
CA LEU A 943 33.46 2.12 13.76
C LEU A 943 32.99 3.54 14.04
N LYS A 944 31.82 3.69 14.69
CA LYS A 944 31.33 5.01 15.13
C LYS A 944 32.34 5.64 16.08
N GLN A 945 32.84 4.89 17.06
CA GLN A 945 33.74 5.43 18.07
C GLN A 945 35.12 5.76 17.51
N GLU A 946 35.72 4.86 16.72
CA GLU A 946 37.00 5.11 16.04
C GLU A 946 36.92 6.34 15.12
N ALA A 947 35.83 6.48 14.36
CA ALA A 947 35.62 7.62 13.47
C ALA A 947 35.30 8.95 14.18
N SER A 948 35.09 8.93 15.50
CA SER A 948 34.81 10.15 16.28
C SER A 948 36.08 10.90 16.70
N GLY A 949 37.23 10.22 16.65
CA GLY A 949 38.44 10.70 17.31
C GLY A 949 38.38 10.60 18.84
N PHE A 950 39.46 11.03 19.49
CA PHE A 950 39.56 11.05 20.95
C PHE A 950 38.72 12.19 21.56
N PRO A 951 38.06 11.96 22.72
CA PRO A 951 37.33 13.01 23.43
C PRO A 951 38.20 14.18 23.88
N THR A 952 37.59 15.36 24.06
CA THR A 952 38.25 16.56 24.57
C THR A 952 38.86 16.29 25.96
N GLY A 953 40.19 16.39 26.08
CA GLY A 953 40.94 16.09 27.30
C GLY A 953 41.79 14.81 27.24
N VAL A 954 41.57 13.95 26.24
CA VAL A 954 42.40 12.74 26.00
C VAL A 954 43.49 13.05 24.99
N VAL A 955 44.65 13.51 25.48
CA VAL A 955 45.75 14.02 24.63
C VAL A 955 47.01 13.16 24.74
N SER A 956 47.42 12.80 25.96
CA SER A 956 48.64 12.00 26.21
C SER A 956 48.46 10.55 25.78
N ASN A 957 49.55 9.86 25.45
CA ASN A 957 49.51 8.43 25.08
C ASN A 957 48.93 7.56 26.20
N GLU A 958 49.22 7.87 27.47
CA GLU A 958 48.63 7.19 28.63
C GLU A 958 47.12 7.39 28.70
N SER A 959 46.63 8.63 28.51
CA SER A 959 45.19 8.92 28.51
C SER A 959 44.47 8.23 27.35
N LYS A 960 45.12 8.09 26.19
CA LYS A 960 44.58 7.37 25.02
C LYS A 960 44.49 5.86 25.27
N LEU A 961 45.51 5.27 25.89
CA LEU A 961 45.50 3.85 26.27
C LEU A 961 44.42 3.57 27.31
N LYS A 962 44.35 4.41 28.35
CA LYS A 962 43.30 4.34 29.37
C LYS A 962 41.90 4.45 28.76
N TYR A 963 41.70 5.37 27.81
CA TYR A 963 40.42 5.50 27.10
C TYR A 963 40.02 4.23 26.34
N ILE A 964 40.99 3.53 25.71
CA ILE A 964 40.73 2.27 25.01
C ILE A 964 40.40 1.16 26.01
N GLU A 965 41.15 1.07 27.11
CA GLU A 965 40.91 0.11 28.18
C GLU A 965 39.55 0.32 28.84
N ASP A 966 39.19 1.56 29.17
CA ASP A 966 37.89 1.91 29.74
C ASP A 966 36.73 1.53 28.80
N TYR A 967 36.92 1.70 27.48
CA TYR A 967 35.94 1.31 26.47
C TYR A 967 35.83 -0.21 26.33
N GLU A 968 36.95 -0.94 26.37
CA GLU A 968 36.96 -2.40 26.36
C GLU A 968 36.28 -2.97 27.61
N ASN A 969 36.58 -2.42 28.78
CA ASN A 969 35.97 -2.81 30.05
C ASN A 969 34.45 -2.53 30.11
N SER A 970 34.01 -1.39 29.57
CA SER A 970 32.60 -0.97 29.64
C SER A 970 31.74 -1.60 28.54
N GLU A 971 32.26 -1.67 27.31
CA GLU A 971 31.50 -2.09 26.13
C GLU A 971 31.87 -3.48 25.60
N GLY A 972 32.98 -4.08 26.06
CA GLY A 972 33.52 -5.32 25.50
C GLY A 972 34.06 -5.17 24.08
N ILE A 973 34.47 -3.95 23.71
CA ILE A 973 34.92 -3.61 22.35
C ILE A 973 36.33 -3.04 22.42
N GLN A 974 37.28 -3.76 21.83
CA GLN A 974 38.64 -3.27 21.68
C GLN A 974 38.75 -2.30 20.49
N LEU A 975 39.04 -1.04 20.78
CA LEU A 975 39.30 0.00 19.78
C LEU A 975 40.74 -0.09 19.27
N ASN A 976 40.96 0.16 17.98
CA ASN A 976 42.31 0.28 17.44
C ASN A 976 42.79 1.73 17.52
N ILE A 977 43.83 1.98 18.33
CA ILE A 977 44.40 3.31 18.56
C ILE A 977 44.74 4.06 17.27
N ASN A 978 45.20 3.35 16.23
CA ASN A 978 45.59 3.95 14.94
C ASN A 978 44.38 4.35 14.09
N ASN A 979 43.22 3.75 14.35
CA ASN A 979 41.97 4.05 13.65
C ASN A 979 41.17 5.14 14.35
N VAL A 980 41.47 5.48 15.61
CA VAL A 980 40.78 6.55 16.36
C VAL A 980 41.18 7.91 15.80
N THR A 981 40.49 8.31 14.74
CA THR A 981 40.73 9.52 13.97
C THR A 981 39.39 10.11 13.55
N VAL A 982 39.31 11.44 13.42
CA VAL A 982 38.08 12.10 13.03
C VAL A 982 37.78 11.79 11.57
N ASN A 983 36.77 10.96 11.32
CA ASN A 983 36.20 10.70 9.98
C ASN A 983 34.68 10.93 10.03
N PRO A 984 34.21 12.14 9.66
CA PRO A 984 32.80 12.50 9.70
C PRO A 984 31.90 11.57 8.86
N GLY A 985 32.35 11.18 7.66
CA GLY A 985 31.60 10.32 6.73
C GLY A 985 31.40 8.91 7.29
N ARG A 986 32.49 8.29 7.78
CA ARG A 986 32.42 6.96 8.42
C ARG A 986 31.57 6.96 9.68
N ARG A 987 31.68 8.00 10.52
CA ARG A 987 30.82 8.17 11.70
C ARG A 987 29.34 8.26 11.31
N ALA A 988 29.02 8.97 10.24
CA ALA A 988 27.64 9.07 9.72
C ALA A 988 27.11 7.72 9.24
N VAL A 989 27.90 6.96 8.45
CA VAL A 989 27.55 5.60 7.98
C VAL A 989 27.30 4.69 9.18
N ALA A 990 28.22 4.64 10.15
CA ALA A 990 28.11 3.80 11.33
C ALA A 990 26.85 4.13 12.17
N LYS A 991 26.55 5.42 12.36
CA LYS A 991 25.32 5.88 13.05
C LYS A 991 24.06 5.43 12.30
N LEU A 992 24.04 5.54 10.97
CA LEU A 992 22.91 5.09 10.15
C LEU A 992 22.69 3.58 10.26
N MET A 993 23.77 2.79 10.28
CA MET A 993 23.72 1.33 10.41
C MET A 993 23.15 0.89 11.76
N LEU A 994 23.48 1.60 12.85
CA LEU A 994 22.92 1.33 14.18
C LEU A 994 21.42 1.67 14.26
N ASN A 995 21.00 2.82 13.72
CA ASN A 995 19.64 3.32 13.90
C ASN A 995 18.61 2.74 12.90
N SER A 996 19.04 2.33 11.71
CA SER A 996 18.12 1.97 10.61
C SER A 996 17.84 0.47 10.47
N PHE A 997 18.49 -0.37 11.27
CA PHE A 997 18.50 -1.83 11.10
C PHE A 997 17.19 -2.50 11.56
N TRP A 998 16.85 -2.36 12.84
CA TRP A 998 15.84 -3.22 13.48
C TRP A 998 14.42 -3.01 12.92
N GLY A 999 14.08 -1.78 12.50
CA GLY A 999 12.74 -1.43 12.05
C GLY A 999 12.26 -2.23 10.83
N LYS A 1000 13.20 -2.79 10.05
CA LYS A 1000 12.88 -3.64 8.90
C LYS A 1000 12.17 -4.93 9.33
N PHE A 1001 12.46 -5.48 10.51
CA PHE A 1001 11.80 -6.69 11.02
C PHE A 1001 10.29 -6.49 11.28
N GLY A 1002 9.87 -5.26 11.62
CA GLY A 1002 8.48 -4.91 11.91
C GLY A 1002 7.64 -4.52 10.68
N GLN A 1003 8.21 -4.56 9.47
CA GLN A 1003 7.52 -4.18 8.23
C GLN A 1003 6.19 -4.96 8.09
N ASN A 1004 5.10 -4.24 7.81
CA ASN A 1004 3.80 -4.84 7.52
C ASN A 1004 3.62 -5.03 6.01
N ASP A 1005 3.23 -6.19 5.55
CA ASP A 1005 2.94 -6.45 4.13
C ASP A 1005 1.46 -6.71 3.85
N GLU A 1006 0.65 -6.88 4.89
CA GLU A 1006 -0.79 -7.09 4.79
C GLU A 1006 -1.51 -5.77 4.48
N GLY A 1007 -2.51 -5.82 3.60
CA GLY A 1007 -3.37 -4.67 3.28
C GLY A 1007 -2.66 -3.49 2.60
N LYS A 1008 -1.40 -3.64 2.15
CA LYS A 1008 -0.69 -2.56 1.45
C LYS A 1008 -1.28 -2.30 0.07
N MET A 1009 -1.67 -1.06 -0.16
CA MET A 1009 -2.06 -0.58 -1.49
C MET A 1009 -0.89 -0.73 -2.47
N GLN A 1010 -1.11 -1.48 -3.53
CA GLN A 1010 -0.22 -1.59 -4.69
C GLN A 1010 -0.69 -0.62 -5.77
N THR A 1011 0.23 -0.18 -6.63
CA THR A 1011 -0.10 0.65 -7.80
C THR A 1011 0.55 0.05 -9.03
N VAL A 1012 -0.23 -0.04 -10.11
CA VAL A 1012 0.24 -0.56 -11.40
C VAL A 1012 -0.26 0.32 -12.53
N PHE A 1013 0.63 0.56 -13.49
CA PHE A 1013 0.29 1.20 -14.76
C PHE A 1013 -0.05 0.12 -15.78
N VAL A 1014 -1.14 0.30 -16.53
CA VAL A 1014 -1.53 -0.61 -17.62
C VAL A 1014 -1.75 0.20 -18.88
N SER A 1015 -1.19 -0.29 -19.99
CA SER A 1015 -1.28 0.36 -21.31
C SER A 1015 -2.08 -0.47 -22.32
N SER A 1016 -2.63 -1.62 -21.90
CA SER A 1016 -3.45 -2.49 -22.73
C SER A 1016 -4.79 -2.79 -22.06
N VAL A 1017 -5.86 -2.82 -22.85
CA VAL A 1017 -7.22 -3.16 -22.37
C VAL A 1017 -7.27 -4.61 -21.85
N GLY A 1018 -6.46 -5.50 -22.43
CA GLY A 1018 -6.33 -6.88 -21.95
C GLY A 1018 -5.77 -6.95 -20.54
N ASP A 1019 -4.68 -6.24 -20.26
CA ASP A 1019 -4.10 -6.18 -18.91
C ASP A 1019 -5.03 -5.44 -17.95
N PHE A 1020 -5.69 -4.37 -18.39
CA PHE A 1020 -6.68 -3.64 -17.60
C PHE A 1020 -7.81 -4.57 -17.16
N ASN A 1021 -8.50 -5.22 -18.10
CA ASN A 1021 -9.61 -6.15 -17.81
C ASN A 1021 -9.17 -7.35 -16.97
N LYS A 1022 -7.92 -7.79 -17.11
CA LYS A 1022 -7.36 -8.88 -16.30
C LYS A 1022 -7.53 -8.58 -14.80
N TYR A 1023 -7.19 -7.38 -14.34
CA TYR A 1023 -7.34 -7.00 -12.93
C TYR A 1023 -8.80 -7.03 -12.46
N PHE A 1024 -9.76 -6.69 -13.32
CA PHE A 1024 -11.19 -6.75 -12.98
C PHE A 1024 -11.74 -8.19 -12.92
N THR A 1025 -11.10 -9.11 -13.63
CA THR A 1025 -11.46 -10.55 -13.61
C THR A 1025 -10.66 -11.35 -12.56
N GLU A 1026 -9.55 -10.81 -12.07
CA GLU A 1026 -8.68 -11.47 -11.09
C GLU A 1026 -9.30 -11.49 -9.69
N ARG A 1027 -9.67 -12.68 -9.19
CA ARG A 1027 -10.24 -12.84 -7.85
C ARG A 1027 -9.27 -12.57 -6.69
N LYS A 1028 -7.96 -12.44 -6.97
CA LYS A 1028 -6.88 -12.27 -5.98
C LYS A 1028 -6.66 -10.83 -5.54
N VAL A 1029 -7.19 -9.88 -6.31
CA VAL A 1029 -6.99 -8.45 -6.11
C VAL A 1029 -8.33 -7.77 -5.84
N ASP A 1030 -8.28 -6.68 -5.10
CA ASP A 1030 -9.39 -5.79 -4.82
C ASP A 1030 -8.99 -4.40 -5.33
N ILE A 1031 -9.58 -3.98 -6.45
CA ILE A 1031 -9.26 -2.70 -7.09
C ILE A 1031 -9.90 -1.57 -6.28
N LYS A 1032 -9.05 -0.73 -5.70
CA LYS A 1032 -9.47 0.40 -4.88
C LYS A 1032 -9.56 1.71 -5.66
N ASN A 1033 -8.79 1.88 -6.73
CA ASN A 1033 -8.80 3.11 -7.51
C ASN A 1033 -8.41 2.88 -8.98
N VAL A 1034 -8.99 3.68 -9.88
CA VAL A 1034 -8.68 3.74 -11.31
C VAL A 1034 -8.64 5.19 -11.75
N THR A 1035 -7.56 5.58 -12.42
CA THR A 1035 -7.38 6.91 -13.03
C THR A 1035 -6.67 6.80 -14.37
N PHE A 1036 -6.79 7.83 -15.21
CA PHE A 1036 -6.21 7.84 -16.56
C PHE A 1036 -5.21 8.99 -16.74
N PRO A 1037 -3.94 8.80 -16.32
CA PRO A 1037 -2.87 9.78 -16.54
C PRO A 1037 -2.77 10.24 -18.01
N THR A 1038 -2.95 9.33 -18.96
CA THR A 1038 -2.98 9.62 -20.41
C THR A 1038 -4.12 8.83 -21.07
N ASP A 1039 -4.43 9.12 -22.34
CA ASP A 1039 -5.46 8.35 -23.07
C ASP A 1039 -5.04 6.90 -23.29
N ASP A 1040 -3.75 6.62 -23.19
CA ASP A 1040 -3.16 5.31 -23.46
C ASP A 1040 -2.83 4.50 -22.21
N VAL A 1041 -2.69 5.13 -21.05
CA VAL A 1041 -2.25 4.49 -19.80
C VAL A 1041 -3.27 4.71 -18.70
N ALA A 1042 -3.73 3.63 -18.09
CA ALA A 1042 -4.51 3.65 -16.86
C ALA A 1042 -3.62 3.32 -15.65
N LEU A 1043 -3.88 3.99 -14.53
CA LEU A 1043 -3.28 3.72 -13.23
C LEU A 1043 -4.33 2.99 -12.38
N LEU A 1044 -3.99 1.78 -11.94
CA LEU A 1044 -4.81 0.97 -11.04
C LEU A 1044 -4.15 0.93 -9.67
N GLN A 1045 -4.92 1.20 -8.61
CA GLN A 1045 -4.50 0.92 -7.24
C GLN A 1045 -5.33 -0.22 -6.68
N TYR A 1046 -4.67 -1.24 -6.13
CA TYR A 1046 -5.34 -2.45 -5.66
C TYR A 1046 -4.68 -2.98 -4.39
N GLN A 1047 -5.42 -3.78 -3.63
CA GLN A 1047 -4.91 -4.56 -2.51
C GLN A 1047 -5.00 -6.05 -2.85
N HIS A 1048 -4.02 -6.84 -2.41
CA HIS A 1048 -4.20 -8.28 -2.40
C HIS A 1048 -5.18 -8.67 -1.30
N LYS A 1049 -6.08 -9.60 -1.59
CA LYS A 1049 -6.86 -10.24 -0.53
C LYS A 1049 -5.92 -11.00 0.40
N ASN A 1050 -6.18 -10.97 1.71
CA ASN A 1050 -5.27 -11.48 2.74
C ASN A 1050 -4.80 -12.92 2.46
N GLU A 1051 -5.69 -13.79 1.99
CA GLU A 1051 -5.43 -15.19 1.63
C GLU A 1051 -4.38 -15.39 0.54
N PHE A 1052 -4.12 -14.35 -0.27
CA PHE A 1052 -3.16 -14.38 -1.39
C PHE A 1052 -1.89 -13.58 -1.11
N THR A 1053 -1.67 -13.16 0.15
CA THR A 1053 -0.46 -12.42 0.55
C THR A 1053 0.76 -13.33 0.45
N ALA A 1054 1.81 -12.83 -0.20
CA ALA A 1054 3.04 -13.60 -0.38
C ALA A 1054 3.87 -13.65 0.91
N GLN A 1055 4.57 -14.77 1.13
CA GLN A 1055 5.50 -14.93 2.24
C GLN A 1055 6.64 -13.92 2.16
N ASN A 1056 6.74 -13.04 3.16
CA ASN A 1056 7.95 -12.23 3.35
C ASN A 1056 8.99 -13.05 4.14
N ILE A 1057 10.21 -13.09 3.62
CA ILE A 1057 11.36 -13.81 4.20
C ILE A 1057 12.37 -12.87 4.86
N GLN A 1058 12.10 -11.57 4.88
CA GLN A 1058 13.00 -10.51 5.35
C GLN A 1058 12.54 -9.88 6.66
N THR A 1059 11.41 -10.32 7.21
CA THR A 1059 10.76 -9.74 8.38
C THR A 1059 10.58 -10.78 9.47
N ASN A 1060 10.48 -10.34 10.72
CA ASN A 1060 10.17 -11.18 11.86
C ASN A 1060 9.53 -10.31 12.94
N ILE A 1061 8.23 -10.49 13.14
CA ILE A 1061 7.44 -9.65 14.03
C ILE A 1061 7.77 -9.85 15.51
N PHE A 1062 8.23 -11.05 15.90
CA PHE A 1062 8.65 -11.30 17.29
C PHE A 1062 9.86 -10.44 17.64
N ILE A 1063 10.89 -10.41 16.79
CA ILE A 1063 12.06 -9.55 17.00
C ILE A 1063 11.64 -8.09 17.16
N ALA A 1064 10.77 -7.58 16.29
CA ALA A 1064 10.29 -6.20 16.38
C ALA A 1064 9.48 -5.91 17.66
N ALA A 1065 8.63 -6.86 18.08
CA ALA A 1065 7.88 -6.77 19.34
C ALA A 1065 8.82 -6.75 20.55
N PHE A 1066 9.80 -7.66 20.62
CA PHE A 1066 10.80 -7.71 21.70
C PHE A 1066 11.67 -6.46 21.76
N THR A 1067 12.21 -5.98 20.62
CA THR A 1067 13.02 -4.76 20.58
C THR A 1067 12.27 -3.55 21.14
N THR A 1068 10.99 -3.38 20.76
CA THR A 1068 10.20 -2.25 21.27
C THR A 1068 9.74 -2.43 22.71
N ALA A 1069 9.44 -3.65 23.14
CA ALA A 1069 9.11 -3.99 24.52
C ALA A 1069 10.26 -3.67 25.48
N TYR A 1070 11.46 -4.15 25.19
CA TYR A 1070 12.63 -3.83 26.01
C TYR A 1070 12.99 -2.34 26.02
N ALA A 1071 12.84 -1.64 24.89
CA ALA A 1071 13.04 -0.19 24.84
C ALA A 1071 12.04 0.54 25.75
N ARG A 1072 10.76 0.15 25.73
CA ARG A 1072 9.74 0.69 26.65
C ARG A 1072 10.07 0.38 28.11
N LEU A 1073 10.53 -0.83 28.42
CA LEU A 1073 10.87 -1.25 29.79
C LEU A 1073 12.11 -0.52 30.32
N LYS A 1074 13.12 -0.28 29.49
CA LYS A 1074 14.31 0.50 29.87
C LYS A 1074 13.92 1.93 30.23
N LEU A 1075 13.12 2.60 29.40
CA LEU A 1075 12.57 3.93 29.73
C LEU A 1075 11.67 3.87 30.99
N TYR A 1076 10.85 2.83 31.11
CA TYR A 1076 9.93 2.66 32.23
C TYR A 1076 10.66 2.60 33.58
N GLY A 1077 11.82 1.95 33.66
CA GLY A 1077 12.62 1.89 34.89
C GLY A 1077 12.88 3.27 35.47
N GLU A 1078 13.30 4.22 34.63
CA GLU A 1078 13.61 5.58 35.04
C GLU A 1078 12.36 6.43 35.28
N LEU A 1079 11.29 6.22 34.50
CA LEU A 1079 10.01 6.86 34.77
C LEU A 1079 9.44 6.46 36.14
N ASN A 1080 9.58 5.18 36.50
CA ASN A 1080 9.14 4.66 37.79
C ASN A 1080 9.97 5.26 38.94
N ASN A 1081 11.30 5.37 38.77
CA ASN A 1081 12.19 5.99 39.75
C ASN A 1081 11.90 7.49 39.97
N LEU A 1082 11.66 8.23 38.88
CA LEU A 1082 11.37 9.67 38.95
C LEU A 1082 9.94 9.98 39.40
N GLY A 1083 8.99 9.06 39.18
CA GLY A 1083 7.60 9.20 39.61
C GLY A 1083 6.94 10.48 39.08
N THR A 1084 6.45 11.31 40.00
CA THR A 1084 5.76 12.58 39.71
C THR A 1084 6.68 13.72 39.30
N ARG A 1085 8.01 13.56 39.43
CA ARG A 1085 9.01 14.55 38.96
C ARG A 1085 9.07 14.63 37.43
N VAL A 1086 8.54 13.62 36.74
CA VAL A 1086 8.50 13.59 35.28
C VAL A 1086 7.51 14.63 34.76
N LEU A 1087 7.95 15.49 33.84
CA LEU A 1087 7.10 16.44 33.13
C LEU A 1087 6.66 15.86 31.78
N TYR A 1088 7.59 15.25 31.04
CA TYR A 1088 7.38 14.75 29.69
C TYR A 1088 8.32 13.59 29.37
N TYR A 1089 7.88 12.68 28.49
CA TYR A 1089 8.71 11.60 27.96
C TYR A 1089 8.33 11.26 26.52
N ASP A 1090 9.34 10.99 25.67
CA ASP A 1090 9.16 10.49 24.31
C ASP A 1090 10.24 9.48 23.95
N THR A 1091 9.86 8.20 23.90
CA THR A 1091 10.61 7.03 23.40
C THR A 1091 11.93 6.75 24.13
N ASP A 1092 12.89 7.65 24.04
CA ASP A 1092 14.25 7.62 24.55
C ASP A 1092 14.61 8.81 25.43
N SER A 1093 13.69 9.78 25.57
CA SER A 1093 13.96 11.04 26.24
C SER A 1093 13.01 11.34 27.40
N ILE A 1094 13.52 12.02 28.44
CA ILE A 1094 12.79 12.42 29.65
C ILE A 1094 13.09 13.88 29.99
N ILE A 1095 12.04 14.66 30.26
CA ILE A 1095 12.14 16.00 30.87
C ILE A 1095 11.55 15.91 32.28
N TYR A 1096 12.31 16.31 33.28
CA TYR A 1096 11.95 16.11 34.68
C TYR A 1096 12.46 17.22 35.60
N ILE A 1097 11.86 17.32 36.79
CA ILE A 1097 12.25 18.25 37.86
C ILE A 1097 13.42 17.64 38.64
N SER A 1098 14.53 18.38 38.71
CA SER A 1098 15.73 18.10 39.49
C SER A 1098 15.67 18.90 40.80
N ASP A 1099 15.79 18.17 41.92
CA ASP A 1099 15.84 18.71 43.28
C ASP A 1099 17.18 18.27 43.90
N PRO A 1100 17.99 19.18 44.47
CA PRO A 1100 19.26 18.83 45.12
C PRO A 1100 19.17 17.76 46.22
N SER A 1101 18.00 17.57 46.84
CA SER A 1101 17.76 16.59 47.89
C SER A 1101 17.46 15.17 47.38
N MET A 1102 17.26 15.02 46.07
CA MET A 1102 16.82 13.78 45.43
C MET A 1102 17.83 13.33 44.36
N ASN A 1103 18.01 12.02 44.21
CA ASN A 1103 18.94 11.50 43.21
C ASN A 1103 18.42 11.77 41.78
N ASP A 1104 19.32 12.24 40.93
CA ASP A 1104 19.09 12.38 39.50
C ASP A 1104 19.60 11.14 38.74
N PRO A 1105 19.02 10.82 37.56
CA PRO A 1105 19.55 9.75 36.71
C PRO A 1105 21.03 10.00 36.35
N PRO A 1106 21.88 8.97 36.42
CA PRO A 1106 23.30 9.11 36.09
C PRO A 1106 23.48 9.42 34.60
N LEU A 1107 24.37 10.37 34.32
CA LEU A 1107 24.82 10.66 32.95
C LEU A 1107 26.06 9.83 32.62
N GLY A 1108 26.24 9.51 31.35
CA GLY A 1108 27.39 8.76 30.88
C GLY A 1108 27.63 8.91 29.39
N ASN A 1109 28.74 8.33 28.93
CA ASN A 1109 29.22 8.43 27.55
C ASN A 1109 29.07 7.12 26.77
N TYR A 1110 28.56 6.07 27.42
CA TYR A 1110 28.48 4.73 26.86
C TYR A 1110 27.08 4.43 26.31
N LEU A 1111 26.97 3.30 25.62
CA LEU A 1111 25.73 2.88 24.99
C LEU A 1111 24.63 2.64 26.04
N GLY A 1112 23.50 3.32 25.87
CA GLY A 1112 22.37 3.22 26.80
C GLY A 1112 22.48 4.07 28.06
N ASP A 1113 23.50 4.92 28.18
CA ASP A 1113 23.58 5.97 29.18
C ASP A 1113 22.72 7.17 28.78
N PHE A 1114 22.42 8.03 29.76
CA PHE A 1114 21.80 9.33 29.49
C PHE A 1114 22.83 10.39 29.12
N THR A 1115 22.46 11.21 28.13
CA THR A 1115 23.15 12.45 27.76
C THR A 1115 22.25 13.63 28.07
N ASP A 1116 22.85 14.70 28.59
CA ASP A 1116 22.16 15.98 28.81
C ASP A 1116 21.95 16.71 27.48
N GLU A 1117 20.70 17.02 27.15
CA GLU A 1117 20.31 17.78 25.95
C GLU A 1117 20.44 19.30 26.15
N THR A 1118 20.69 19.74 27.38
CA THR A 1118 20.90 21.14 27.77
C THR A 1118 22.23 21.35 28.51
N PRO A 1119 23.37 20.89 27.96
CA PRO A 1119 24.64 20.89 28.67
C PRO A 1119 25.07 22.31 29.05
N GLY A 1120 25.31 22.54 30.34
CA GLY A 1120 25.71 23.84 30.88
C GLY A 1120 24.57 24.87 31.00
N ASP A 1121 23.33 24.47 30.76
CA ASP A 1121 22.12 25.28 30.92
C ASP A 1121 21.06 24.47 31.68
N HIS A 1122 19.91 25.06 31.98
CA HIS A 1122 18.76 24.32 32.51
C HIS A 1122 17.46 24.99 32.12
N ILE A 1123 16.38 24.20 32.07
CA ILE A 1123 15.05 24.71 31.77
C ILE A 1123 14.47 25.38 33.02
N ILE A 1124 13.91 26.57 32.85
CA ILE A 1124 13.26 27.35 33.91
C ILE A 1124 11.74 27.36 33.78
N GLU A 1125 11.23 27.16 32.57
CA GLU A 1125 9.80 27.16 32.31
C GLU A 1125 9.48 26.19 31.18
N PHE A 1126 8.53 25.28 31.42
CA PHE A 1126 8.13 24.23 30.51
C PHE A 1126 6.61 24.27 30.29
N VAL A 1127 6.19 24.07 29.04
CA VAL A 1127 4.79 23.87 28.68
C VAL A 1127 4.64 22.79 27.61
N SER A 1128 3.60 21.97 27.73
CA SER A 1128 3.20 21.01 26.71
C SER A 1128 1.70 21.03 26.51
N ALA A 1129 1.30 21.05 25.25
CA ALA A 1129 -0.10 20.93 24.84
C ALA A 1129 -0.47 19.47 24.48
N GLY A 1130 0.48 18.55 24.60
CA GLY A 1130 0.29 17.13 24.33
C GLY A 1130 1.55 16.42 23.84
N PRO A 1131 1.45 15.10 23.59
CA PRO A 1131 2.56 14.31 23.07
C PRO A 1131 3.17 14.91 21.79
N LYS A 1132 4.49 15.09 21.78
CA LYS A 1132 5.26 15.69 20.67
C LYS A 1132 4.92 17.15 20.35
N ASN A 1133 4.26 17.84 21.29
CA ASN A 1133 3.88 19.24 21.24
C ASN A 1133 4.28 19.91 22.56
N TYR A 1134 5.49 20.48 22.61
CA TYR A 1134 6.01 21.13 23.81
C TYR A 1134 6.90 22.33 23.49
N ALA A 1135 7.05 23.22 24.46
CA ALA A 1135 7.93 24.36 24.40
C ALA A 1135 8.56 24.61 25.77
N TYR A 1136 9.77 25.17 25.78
CA TYR A 1136 10.45 25.52 27.03
C TYR A 1136 11.36 26.73 26.87
N CYS A 1137 11.67 27.38 27.98
CA CYS A 1137 12.66 28.44 28.10
C CYS A 1137 13.76 28.02 29.07
N THR A 1138 15.01 28.33 28.73
CA THR A 1138 16.19 28.02 29.56
C THR A 1138 16.66 29.24 30.34
N ALA A 1139 17.52 29.02 31.34
CA ALA A 1139 18.09 30.08 32.16
C ALA A 1139 18.95 31.08 31.35
N SER A 1140 19.58 30.62 30.27
CA SER A 1140 20.29 31.51 29.33
C SER A 1140 19.38 32.36 28.43
N GLY A 1141 18.06 32.24 28.55
CA GLY A 1141 17.08 32.97 27.74
C GLY A 1141 16.73 32.31 26.41
N LYS A 1142 17.23 31.11 26.13
CA LYS A 1142 16.89 30.37 24.91
C LYS A 1142 15.48 29.80 25.01
N SER A 1143 14.68 29.97 23.96
CA SER A 1143 13.37 29.33 23.84
C SER A 1143 13.39 28.24 22.78
N CYS A 1144 12.73 27.11 23.06
CA CYS A 1144 12.56 26.01 22.13
C CYS A 1144 11.07 25.71 21.98
N CYS A 1145 10.62 25.44 20.76
CA CYS A 1145 9.26 25.01 20.46
C CYS A 1145 9.31 23.83 19.50
N LYS A 1146 8.69 22.70 19.88
CA LYS A 1146 8.58 21.50 19.05
C LYS A 1146 7.11 21.11 18.91
N ILE A 1147 6.59 21.19 17.68
CA ILE A 1147 5.19 20.86 17.37
C ILE A 1147 5.15 19.90 16.18
N ARG A 1148 4.59 18.72 16.38
CA ARG A 1148 4.53 17.71 15.32
C ARG A 1148 3.49 18.09 14.26
N GLY A 1149 3.89 18.02 12.99
CA GLY A 1149 3.01 18.22 11.83
C GLY A 1149 2.95 19.65 11.29
N PHE A 1150 3.59 20.59 11.99
CA PHE A 1150 3.73 21.99 11.61
C PHE A 1150 5.17 22.29 11.20
N THR A 1151 5.34 23.08 10.15
CA THR A 1151 6.65 23.59 9.74
C THR A 1151 6.87 24.92 10.45
N LEU A 1152 7.79 24.96 11.41
CA LEU A 1152 8.16 26.17 12.16
C LEU A 1152 9.19 26.99 11.38
N ASN A 1153 8.80 27.50 10.22
CA ASN A 1153 9.54 28.57 9.54
C ASN A 1153 9.43 29.89 10.32
N HIS A 1154 10.18 30.91 9.92
CA HIS A 1154 10.21 32.19 10.62
C HIS A 1154 8.80 32.78 10.79
N GLN A 1155 7.99 32.81 9.72
CA GLN A 1155 6.60 33.30 9.79
C GLN A 1155 5.74 32.52 10.79
N ASN A 1156 5.74 31.19 10.71
CA ASN A 1156 4.91 30.34 11.59
C ASN A 1156 5.43 30.32 13.02
N SER A 1157 6.74 30.50 13.25
CA SER A 1157 7.35 30.56 14.58
C SER A 1157 6.94 31.83 15.35
N LYS A 1158 6.58 32.92 14.66
CA LYS A 1158 5.97 34.10 15.28
C LYS A 1158 4.58 33.82 15.85
N LEU A 1159 3.85 32.88 15.23
CA LEU A 1159 2.48 32.50 15.62
C LEU A 1159 2.46 31.34 16.61
N LEU A 1160 3.35 30.37 16.43
CA LEU A 1160 3.52 29.18 17.26
C LEU A 1160 4.90 29.22 17.93
N ASN A 1161 4.92 29.77 19.15
CA ASN A 1161 6.09 29.88 20.02
C ASN A 1161 5.73 29.51 21.47
N PHE A 1162 6.69 29.64 22.37
CA PHE A 1162 6.51 29.38 23.79
C PHE A 1162 5.30 30.11 24.38
N ASN A 1163 5.17 31.42 24.14
CA ASN A 1163 4.10 32.24 24.70
C ASN A 1163 2.72 31.84 24.17
N SER A 1164 2.60 31.58 22.87
CA SER A 1164 1.32 31.17 22.29
C SER A 1164 0.87 29.80 22.81
N ILE A 1165 1.80 28.85 22.97
CA ILE A 1165 1.47 27.52 23.52
C ILE A 1165 1.10 27.61 25.00
N LYS A 1166 1.82 28.43 25.77
CA LYS A 1166 1.49 28.74 27.16
C LYS A 1166 0.09 29.33 27.29
N ASP A 1167 -0.24 30.32 26.48
CA ASP A 1167 -1.56 30.96 26.48
C ASP A 1167 -2.68 29.96 26.15
N ILE A 1168 -2.47 29.09 25.16
CA ILE A 1168 -3.43 28.04 24.80
C ILE A 1168 -3.63 27.04 25.95
N VAL A 1169 -2.56 26.62 26.63
CA VAL A 1169 -2.66 25.63 27.72
C VAL A 1169 -3.26 26.24 28.99
N MET A 1170 -2.94 27.50 29.31
CA MET A 1170 -3.30 28.11 30.59
C MET A 1170 -4.57 28.97 30.56
N ASN A 1171 -4.80 29.73 29.49
CA ASN A 1171 -5.81 30.80 29.47
C ASN A 1171 -6.94 30.54 28.46
N ALA A 1172 -6.61 29.98 27.29
CA ALA A 1172 -7.54 29.88 26.17
C ALA A 1172 -7.42 28.52 25.45
N PRO A 1173 -7.87 27.41 26.07
CA PRO A 1173 -7.78 26.07 25.46
C PRO A 1173 -8.58 25.94 24.16
N ASN A 1174 -9.62 26.76 23.97
CA ASN A 1174 -10.41 26.80 22.74
C ASN A 1174 -9.79 27.70 21.64
N LYS A 1175 -8.70 28.41 21.94
CA LYS A 1175 -8.01 29.28 20.96
C LYS A 1175 -7.37 28.43 19.88
N GLN A 1176 -7.64 28.81 18.63
CA GLN A 1176 -7.02 28.19 17.46
C GLN A 1176 -5.99 29.15 16.86
N VAL A 1177 -4.84 28.62 16.47
CA VAL A 1177 -3.81 29.37 15.74
C VAL A 1177 -3.71 28.84 14.33
N VAL A 1178 -3.81 29.72 13.34
CA VAL A 1178 -3.73 29.35 11.93
C VAL A 1178 -2.35 29.68 11.39
N THR A 1179 -1.65 28.67 10.88
CA THR A 1179 -0.38 28.81 10.16
C THR A 1179 -0.62 28.74 8.66
N VAL A 1180 0.17 29.47 7.87
CA VAL A 1180 0.00 29.58 6.41
C VAL A 1180 1.32 29.25 5.73
N ASN A 1181 1.29 28.29 4.82
CA ASN A 1181 2.40 27.95 3.93
C ASN A 1181 2.00 28.29 2.49
N PRO A 1182 2.40 29.45 1.93
CA PRO A 1182 1.94 29.92 0.62
C PRO A 1182 2.31 29.02 -0.56
N TYR A 1183 3.47 28.37 -0.51
CA TYR A 1183 4.04 27.60 -1.63
C TYR A 1183 4.24 26.11 -1.27
N LYS A 1184 3.20 25.46 -0.73
CA LYS A 1184 3.26 24.05 -0.37
C LYS A 1184 3.24 23.18 -1.63
N ILE A 1185 4.31 22.41 -1.82
CA ILE A 1185 4.41 21.41 -2.89
C ILE A 1185 3.42 20.26 -2.65
N LYS A 1186 2.44 20.10 -3.56
CA LYS A 1186 1.44 19.03 -3.59
C LYS A 1186 1.65 18.11 -4.80
N ARG A 1187 1.63 16.80 -4.56
CA ARG A 1187 1.81 15.76 -5.59
C ARG A 1187 0.45 15.23 -6.00
N ASP A 1188 0.11 15.35 -7.26
CA ASP A 1188 -1.11 14.80 -7.85
C ASP A 1188 -0.73 13.56 -8.67
N LEU A 1189 -0.77 12.38 -8.03
CA LEU A 1189 -0.41 11.12 -8.67
C LEU A 1189 -1.42 10.70 -9.75
N ASN A 1190 -2.69 11.13 -9.62
CA ASN A 1190 -3.74 10.80 -10.60
C ASN A 1190 -3.46 11.46 -11.95
N LYS A 1191 -2.93 12.68 -11.93
CA LYS A 1191 -2.55 13.45 -13.12
C LYS A 1191 -1.03 13.49 -13.37
N VAL A 1192 -0.25 12.81 -12.52
CA VAL A 1192 1.22 12.72 -12.57
C VAL A 1192 1.88 14.10 -12.71
N ARG A 1193 1.49 15.04 -11.82
CA ARG A 1193 1.95 16.44 -11.82
C ARG A 1193 2.24 16.98 -10.42
N ILE A 1194 3.09 18.00 -10.34
CA ILE A 1194 3.43 18.70 -9.10
C ILE A 1194 2.82 20.10 -9.14
N LEU A 1195 2.15 20.48 -8.05
CA LEU A 1195 1.46 21.76 -7.91
C LEU A 1195 2.03 22.53 -6.72
N SER A 1196 2.08 23.85 -6.86
CA SER A 1196 2.36 24.77 -5.74
C SER A 1196 1.02 25.30 -5.23
N CYS A 1197 0.73 25.11 -3.94
CA CYS A 1197 -0.55 25.51 -3.35
C CYS A 1197 -0.41 26.15 -1.97
N ARG A 1198 -1.32 27.07 -1.64
CA ARG A 1198 -1.44 27.63 -0.29
C ARG A 1198 -2.02 26.57 0.66
N GLU A 1199 -1.29 26.22 1.70
CA GLU A 1199 -1.71 25.31 2.77
C GLU A 1199 -1.98 26.13 4.03
N GLU A 1200 -3.15 25.97 4.63
CA GLU A 1200 -3.47 26.53 5.95
C GLU A 1200 -3.63 25.39 6.95
N LYS A 1201 -2.96 25.49 8.10
CA LYS A 1201 -3.07 24.50 9.18
C LYS A 1201 -3.53 25.18 10.45
N ARG A 1202 -4.62 24.66 11.03
CA ARG A 1202 -5.13 25.09 12.33
C ARG A 1202 -4.49 24.23 13.42
N TYR A 1203 -3.88 24.90 14.38
CA TYR A 1203 -3.41 24.33 15.62
C TYR A 1203 -4.48 24.55 16.70
N SER A 1204 -4.88 23.48 17.37
CA SER A 1204 -5.82 23.48 18.50
C SER A 1204 -5.31 22.59 19.62
N PHE A 1205 -5.73 22.88 20.85
CA PHE A 1205 -5.43 22.06 22.01
C PHE A 1205 -6.23 20.76 21.95
N ASN A 1206 -5.55 19.60 21.89
CA ASN A 1206 -6.19 18.29 21.93
C ASN A 1206 -5.32 17.31 22.72
N PHE A 1207 -5.78 16.94 23.92
CA PHE A 1207 -5.10 16.04 24.81
C PHE A 1207 -6.04 14.92 25.28
N ASP A 1208 -5.81 13.71 24.77
CA ASP A 1208 -6.68 12.54 25.03
C ASP A 1208 -5.89 11.28 25.42
N LYS A 1209 -4.65 11.43 25.90
CA LYS A 1209 -3.82 10.28 26.33
C LYS A 1209 -3.90 9.99 27.82
N ARG A 1210 -4.17 11.03 28.62
CA ARG A 1210 -4.26 11.02 30.09
C ARG A 1210 -5.33 12.04 30.48
N VAL A 1211 -5.76 11.99 31.73
CA VAL A 1211 -6.72 12.92 32.32
C VAL A 1211 -5.97 14.08 32.97
N ILE A 1212 -6.35 15.32 32.68
CA ILE A 1212 -5.80 16.50 33.35
C ILE A 1212 -6.54 16.69 34.68
N ARG A 1213 -5.80 16.80 35.79
CA ARG A 1213 -6.31 17.13 37.13
C ARG A 1213 -5.60 18.39 37.65
N ASP A 1214 -5.65 18.62 38.96
CA ASP A 1214 -5.14 19.81 39.64
C ASP A 1214 -3.72 20.20 39.21
N ASN A 1215 -3.48 21.52 39.12
CA ASN A 1215 -2.17 22.10 38.82
C ASN A 1215 -1.50 21.58 37.54
N PHE A 1216 -2.30 21.30 36.49
CA PHE A 1216 -1.84 20.82 35.19
C PHE A 1216 -1.18 19.43 35.22
N VAL A 1217 -1.28 18.70 36.33
CA VAL A 1217 -0.79 17.32 36.44
C VAL A 1217 -1.75 16.40 35.71
N THR A 1218 -1.21 15.37 35.06
CA THR A 1218 -2.03 14.42 34.31
C THR A 1218 -1.89 13.00 34.86
N TYR A 1219 -3.00 12.30 34.94
CA TYR A 1219 -3.10 10.95 35.48
C TYR A 1219 -3.55 9.96 34.40
N PRO A 1220 -3.11 8.69 34.47
CA PRO A 1220 -3.60 7.70 33.53
C PRO A 1220 -5.11 7.46 33.73
N TYR A 1221 -5.80 7.08 32.66
CA TYR A 1221 -7.22 6.69 32.75
C TYR A 1221 -7.36 5.53 33.74
N GLY A 1222 -8.29 5.64 34.70
CA GLY A 1222 -8.48 4.63 35.73
C GLY A 1222 -7.66 4.81 37.01
N HIS A 1223 -6.89 5.90 37.13
CA HIS A 1223 -6.18 6.26 38.37
C HIS A 1223 -7.19 6.82 39.37
N ASN A 1224 -7.12 6.34 40.61
CA ASN A 1224 -7.94 6.90 41.70
C ASN A 1224 -7.25 8.09 42.37
#